data_AF-A0A925J121-F1
#
_entry.id   AF-A0A925J121-F1
#
_cell.length_a   1.000
_cell.length_b   1.000
_cell.length_c   1.000
_cell.angle_alpha   90.00
_cell.angle_beta   90.00
_cell.angle_gamma   90.00
#
_symmetry.space_group_name_H-M   'P 1'
#
loop_
_entity.id
_entity.type
_entity.pdbx_description
1 polymer ?
#
loop_
_entity_poly.entity_id
_entity_poly.type
_entity_poly.pdbx_seq_one_letter_code
_entity_poly.pdbx_strand_id
1 'polypeptide(L)'
;MKNAGVKVIEPFQFNPAHLQHPHKLLIYTKNILVLILQWAILLVISISSLNLNGQVTTLKKQKTPIFQIPEDYLREAENIPAFWVSSVDEVNTFLKNKIRKGKVEMIGKSAGGRPIYAVLYGKARQGKGTSTFSGALGFGDISVYRGPDHKNTVYMGMSGVHGGEFEGIVGTVNLLSVIETGEDLRGRKWPAITASLAKLDRLILVPIVNPDGRARIPLRMEIFREQNGNVHEYLNTGGNADGKITGWPMNKEFIPIDFSKPGFPGGYPNDAGVNIQHDNFFGNPQPETKALYKLTGREKPDLIINMHTGATYMSMLSTYIEPALKPAFDTLYKYVHTGLALNGLRKTKDPQVEAVSRSAPGWLSCYLDGMLEMNCGVLSVVVETPSHGFSGKNGAGETVFHTPGMLLDAQLICHQQAMRFLVETGGRSVWTPDKSRNGNDQGINQHPYFQSPSADINQVIIYGQSLSTGQQTAPVISEKNYKGNLMLGEQVWSNFSNNLDTINLVFKPLIGRPTIGSKKTNAELLADTSINADNQVNCEPPVIGFVNAAKYHLDKYSPGNANKKFAATSSGEGGRSIELLMKNCPNREGKLYSHFVKAANKSKQAADAVNKTINCSAILWMQGEYNYTTSTNQGWQPNTPATKNKTAYKNYFTTLVTDMVADVKNIYQQTRPPVFITYQCGAQYTRDFDIPVGMAQLELANNDPRVVMAGPVYPVTDRGGHLCPNGSRWYGEMMAKVYYKAVIKGEKWSPLQPNTLTRGDDYIEIVFDVPEPPLKLDTLTLQKAKQYGFEIRENGKAKSIKNVLLAGSNTVRLMADTSFIGGMLEVNYAGPATRGNGNLCDSDTFQSFERYKELIAGG
;
A
#
# COMPACT_ATOMS: atom_id res chain seq x y z
N MET A 1 -25.09 -33.53 -41.41
CA MET A 1 -24.77 -34.83 -40.79
C MET A 1 -23.99 -34.58 -39.51
N LYS A 2 -24.57 -34.97 -38.36
CA LYS A 2 -24.14 -34.59 -37.01
C LYS A 2 -23.12 -35.57 -36.42
N ASN A 3 -22.13 -34.97 -35.75
CA ASN A 3 -21.53 -35.30 -34.45
C ASN A 3 -20.85 -36.65 -34.18
N ALA A 4 -19.52 -36.55 -34.03
CA ALA A 4 -18.75 -36.71 -32.78
C ALA A 4 -19.15 -37.83 -31.81
N GLY A 5 -18.29 -38.85 -31.72
CA GLY A 5 -18.30 -39.90 -30.71
C GLY A 5 -17.28 -39.67 -29.60
N VAL A 6 -17.76 -39.77 -28.36
CA VAL A 6 -16.96 -39.88 -27.12
C VAL A 6 -16.78 -41.37 -26.79
N LYS A 7 -15.60 -41.72 -26.29
CA LYS A 7 -15.17 -43.09 -25.96
C LYS A 7 -15.45 -43.43 -24.48
N VAL A 8 -15.80 -44.69 -24.29
CA VAL A 8 -16.32 -45.42 -23.12
C VAL A 8 -15.22 -45.88 -22.14
N ILE A 9 -15.54 -46.02 -20.84
CA ILE A 9 -15.14 -47.19 -20.01
C ILE A 9 -16.34 -47.61 -19.14
N GLU A 10 -16.57 -48.92 -19.09
CA GLU A 10 -17.74 -49.66 -18.60
C GLU A 10 -17.90 -49.76 -17.06
N PRO A 11 -19.11 -50.13 -16.57
CA PRO A 11 -19.44 -50.30 -15.15
C PRO A 11 -19.45 -51.76 -14.67
N PHE A 12 -19.26 -51.94 -13.36
CA PHE A 12 -19.45 -53.22 -12.65
C PHE A 12 -20.95 -53.51 -12.43
N GLN A 13 -21.37 -54.72 -12.79
CA GLN A 13 -22.73 -55.25 -12.60
C GLN A 13 -23.00 -55.66 -11.15
N PHE A 14 -24.24 -55.45 -10.70
CA PHE A 14 -25.00 -56.43 -9.91
C PHE A 14 -26.50 -56.21 -10.12
N ASN A 15 -27.22 -57.29 -10.42
CA ASN A 15 -28.68 -57.41 -10.55
C ASN A 15 -29.03 -58.89 -10.29
N PRO A 16 -30.28 -59.34 -10.16
CA PRO A 16 -31.46 -58.85 -9.42
C PRO A 16 -32.06 -59.95 -8.49
N ALA A 17 -33.03 -59.56 -7.67
CA ALA A 17 -34.34 -60.23 -7.56
C ALA A 17 -35.23 -59.36 -6.64
N HIS A 18 -36.51 -59.06 -6.87
CA HIS A 18 -37.47 -59.37 -7.91
C HIS A 18 -38.70 -58.42 -7.72
N LEU A 19 -39.45 -58.18 -8.81
CA LEU A 19 -40.90 -57.95 -8.91
C LEU A 19 -41.58 -56.62 -8.48
N GLN A 20 -41.78 -55.78 -9.51
CA GLN A 20 -43.05 -55.24 -10.07
C GLN A 20 -44.18 -54.69 -9.16
N HIS A 21 -44.41 -53.36 -9.32
CA HIS A 21 -45.62 -52.49 -9.27
C HIS A 21 -47.01 -53.07 -8.85
N PRO A 22 -47.91 -52.29 -8.17
CA PRO A 22 -48.39 -50.96 -8.66
C PRO A 22 -48.73 -49.87 -7.61
N HIS A 23 -49.11 -48.71 -8.17
CA HIS A 23 -49.41 -47.40 -7.57
C HIS A 23 -50.53 -47.32 -6.49
N LYS A 24 -50.46 -46.21 -5.72
CA LYS A 24 -51.53 -45.52 -4.97
C LYS A 24 -52.07 -46.20 -3.69
N LEU A 25 -51.46 -45.90 -2.53
CA LEU A 25 -52.20 -45.55 -1.28
C LEU A 25 -51.26 -45.11 -0.12
N LEU A 26 -50.44 -44.06 -0.26
CA LEU A 26 -49.73 -43.49 0.91
C LEU A 26 -49.53 -41.98 0.84
N ILE A 27 -50.58 -41.29 0.40
CA ILE A 27 -50.77 -39.85 0.58
C ILE A 27 -51.97 -39.70 1.51
N TYR A 28 -51.92 -40.23 2.75
CA TYR A 28 -52.93 -39.92 3.78
C TYR A 28 -52.48 -40.14 5.25
N THR A 29 -51.28 -40.67 5.53
CA THR A 29 -50.84 -40.95 6.92
C THR A 29 -49.71 -40.07 7.46
N LYS A 30 -49.01 -39.27 6.64
CA LYS A 30 -47.99 -38.31 7.12
C LYS A 30 -48.52 -36.88 7.40
N ASN A 31 -49.71 -36.53 6.90
CA ASN A 31 -50.31 -35.22 7.16
C ASN A 31 -51.21 -35.19 8.41
N ILE A 32 -51.63 -36.34 8.95
CA ILE A 32 -52.45 -36.40 10.17
C ILE A 32 -51.60 -36.23 11.44
N LEU A 33 -50.36 -36.76 11.48
CA LEU A 33 -49.47 -36.59 12.64
C LEU A 33 -48.98 -35.14 12.81
N VAL A 34 -48.80 -34.40 11.72
CA VAL A 34 -48.36 -33.00 11.74
C VAL A 34 -49.51 -32.06 12.15
N LEU A 35 -50.75 -32.40 11.79
CA LEU A 35 -51.95 -31.68 12.23
C LEU A 35 -52.29 -31.95 13.71
N ILE A 36 -52.11 -33.17 14.22
CA ILE A 36 -52.35 -33.48 15.65
C ILE A 36 -51.32 -32.76 16.55
N LEU A 37 -50.05 -32.66 16.12
CA LEU A 37 -49.05 -31.89 16.88
C LEU A 37 -49.32 -30.37 16.86
N GLN A 38 -49.83 -29.83 15.75
CA GLN A 38 -50.18 -28.40 15.66
C GLN A 38 -51.41 -28.04 16.50
N TRP A 39 -52.39 -28.93 16.63
CA TRP A 39 -53.54 -28.74 17.52
C TRP A 39 -53.19 -28.90 19.01
N ALA A 40 -52.27 -29.81 19.38
CA ALA A 40 -51.81 -29.95 20.76
C ALA A 40 -51.04 -28.71 21.26
N ILE A 41 -50.25 -28.06 20.39
CA ILE A 41 -49.53 -26.83 20.72
C ILE A 41 -50.49 -25.63 20.84
N LEU A 42 -51.56 -25.57 20.04
CA LEU A 42 -52.60 -24.54 20.15
C LEU A 42 -53.51 -24.73 21.39
N LEU A 43 -53.72 -25.97 21.86
CA LEU A 43 -54.49 -26.26 23.08
C LEU A 43 -53.72 -25.90 24.37
N VAL A 44 -52.39 -26.06 24.38
CA VAL A 44 -51.53 -25.65 25.53
C VAL A 44 -51.39 -24.12 25.61
N ILE A 45 -51.43 -23.42 24.47
CA ILE A 45 -51.39 -21.94 24.41
C ILE A 45 -52.75 -21.31 24.79
N SER A 46 -53.87 -22.02 24.59
CA SER A 46 -55.23 -21.54 24.93
C SER A 46 -55.66 -21.83 26.38
N ILE A 47 -55.01 -22.75 27.09
CA ILE A 47 -55.26 -22.98 28.53
C ILE A 47 -54.39 -22.08 29.43
N SER A 48 -53.30 -21.51 28.90
CA SER A 48 -52.42 -20.59 29.66
C SER A 48 -52.81 -19.11 29.54
N SER A 49 -53.86 -18.79 28.78
CA SER A 49 -54.44 -17.44 28.64
C SER A 49 -55.75 -17.22 29.42
N LEU A 50 -56.16 -18.19 30.25
CA LEU A 50 -57.34 -18.12 31.11
C LEU A 50 -56.97 -18.42 32.57
N ASN A 51 -56.31 -17.48 33.24
CA ASN A 51 -56.44 -17.23 34.69
C ASN A 51 -55.37 -16.22 35.13
N LEU A 52 -55.65 -14.92 35.00
CA LEU A 52 -54.93 -13.86 35.71
C LEU A 52 -55.85 -12.63 35.83
N ASN A 53 -56.96 -12.80 36.56
CA ASN A 53 -57.56 -11.71 37.31
C ASN A 53 -57.51 -12.13 38.78
N GLY A 54 -56.68 -11.44 39.57
CA GLY A 54 -56.61 -11.62 41.01
C GLY A 54 -55.53 -12.57 41.50
N GLN A 55 -54.27 -12.17 41.39
CA GLN A 55 -53.29 -12.36 42.46
C GLN A 55 -52.09 -11.44 42.20
N VAL A 56 -51.90 -10.49 43.11
CA VAL A 56 -50.71 -9.65 43.20
C VAL A 56 -49.55 -10.58 43.58
N THR A 57 -48.95 -11.23 42.59
CA THR A 57 -47.64 -11.86 42.75
C THR A 57 -46.61 -10.74 42.68
N THR A 58 -46.10 -10.38 43.84
CA THR A 58 -44.88 -9.59 44.02
C THR A 58 -43.80 -10.18 43.14
N LEU A 59 -43.53 -9.55 42.00
CA LEU A 59 -42.29 -9.74 41.26
C LEU A 59 -41.18 -9.51 42.28
N LYS A 60 -40.45 -10.58 42.64
CA LYS A 60 -39.16 -10.45 43.29
C LYS A 60 -38.33 -9.55 42.37
N LYS A 61 -38.26 -8.26 42.70
CA LYS A 61 -37.20 -7.35 42.26
C LYS A 61 -35.92 -8.15 42.41
N GLN A 62 -35.34 -8.59 41.29
CA GLN A 62 -33.96 -9.05 41.29
C GLN A 62 -33.20 -7.89 41.91
N LYS A 63 -32.69 -8.09 43.14
CA LYS A 63 -31.92 -7.06 43.83
C LYS A 63 -30.78 -6.70 42.90
N THR A 64 -30.84 -5.52 42.28
CA THR A 64 -29.67 -4.91 41.65
C THR A 64 -28.59 -4.96 42.71
N PRO A 65 -27.41 -5.57 42.45
CA PRO A 65 -26.30 -5.44 43.38
C PRO A 65 -26.08 -3.94 43.57
N ILE A 66 -26.29 -3.45 44.79
CA ILE A 66 -25.96 -2.06 45.12
C ILE A 66 -24.45 -2.06 45.26
N PHE A 67 -23.76 -1.81 44.15
CA PHE A 67 -22.32 -1.60 44.17
C PHE A 67 -22.07 -0.32 44.96
N GLN A 68 -21.18 -0.38 45.94
CA GLN A 68 -20.73 0.81 46.66
C GLN A 68 -19.79 1.58 45.74
N ILE A 69 -20.24 2.73 45.26
CA ILE A 69 -19.49 3.66 44.41
C ILE A 69 -19.33 4.95 45.22
N PRO A 70 -18.14 5.56 45.28
CA PRO A 70 -17.99 6.87 45.92
C PRO A 70 -19.00 7.88 45.36
N GLU A 71 -19.71 8.60 46.22
CA GLU A 71 -20.76 9.54 45.80
C GLU A 71 -20.23 10.60 44.82
N ASP A 72 -19.00 11.08 45.01
CA ASP A 72 -18.37 12.04 44.11
C ASP A 72 -18.16 11.48 42.70
N TYR A 73 -18.00 10.16 42.53
CA TYR A 73 -17.81 9.52 41.23
C TYR A 73 -19.14 9.38 40.47
N LEU A 74 -20.28 9.58 41.14
CA LEU A 74 -21.62 9.56 40.56
C LEU A 74 -22.15 10.95 40.18
N ARG A 75 -21.32 11.99 40.29
CA ARG A 75 -21.72 13.35 39.91
C ARG A 75 -21.61 13.55 38.40
N GLU A 76 -22.62 14.21 37.84
CA GLU A 76 -22.65 14.60 36.43
C GLU A 76 -22.15 16.03 36.22
N ALA A 77 -21.74 16.33 34.99
CA ALA A 77 -21.47 17.70 34.57
C ALA A 77 -22.74 18.56 34.67
N GLU A 78 -22.64 19.79 35.20
CA GLU A 78 -23.78 20.69 35.39
C GLU A 78 -24.49 21.04 34.07
N ASN A 79 -23.72 21.19 32.99
CA ASN A 79 -24.20 21.58 31.67
C ASN A 79 -23.90 20.49 30.65
N ILE A 80 -24.82 19.53 30.49
CA ILE A 80 -24.68 18.45 29.51
C ILE A 80 -25.29 18.88 28.16
N PRO A 81 -24.51 18.96 27.06
CA PRO A 81 -25.04 19.37 25.77
C PRO A 81 -26.18 18.46 25.27
N ALA A 82 -27.15 19.04 24.57
CA ALA A 82 -28.29 18.29 24.02
C ALA A 82 -27.85 17.20 23.01
N PHE A 83 -26.74 17.41 22.31
CA PHE A 83 -26.17 16.43 21.37
C PHE A 83 -25.50 15.23 22.05
N TRP A 84 -25.29 15.28 23.37
CA TRP A 84 -24.62 14.24 24.15
C TRP A 84 -25.59 13.12 24.51
N VAL A 85 -25.98 12.33 23.52
CA VAL A 85 -26.90 11.19 23.67
C VAL A 85 -26.08 9.91 23.85
N SER A 86 -25.99 9.41 25.09
CA SER A 86 -25.06 8.32 25.43
C SER A 86 -25.68 7.19 26.25
N SER A 87 -26.79 7.43 26.96
CA SER A 87 -27.43 6.40 27.78
C SER A 87 -28.19 5.39 26.93
N VAL A 88 -28.36 4.17 27.43
CA VAL A 88 -29.09 3.10 26.71
C VAL A 88 -30.50 3.55 26.33
N ASP A 89 -31.21 4.21 27.24
CA ASP A 89 -32.60 4.63 27.02
C ASP A 89 -32.71 5.79 26.04
N GLU A 90 -31.83 6.79 26.11
CA GLU A 90 -31.84 7.90 25.15
C GLU A 90 -31.46 7.41 23.74
N VAL A 91 -30.46 6.54 23.63
CA VAL A 91 -30.06 5.94 22.34
C VAL A 91 -31.21 5.13 21.77
N ASN A 92 -31.85 4.26 22.54
CA ASN A 92 -33.00 3.48 22.08
C ASN A 92 -34.18 4.37 21.66
N THR A 93 -34.42 5.45 22.41
CA THR A 93 -35.45 6.44 22.09
C THR A 93 -35.12 7.18 20.79
N PHE A 94 -33.86 7.57 20.59
CA PHE A 94 -33.38 8.18 19.36
C PHE A 94 -33.58 7.23 18.17
N LEU A 95 -33.16 5.97 18.30
CA LEU A 95 -33.31 4.95 17.26
C LEU A 95 -34.77 4.77 16.85
N LYS A 96 -35.68 4.68 17.82
CA LYS A 96 -37.13 4.54 17.58
C LYS A 96 -37.73 5.78 16.91
N ASN A 97 -37.35 6.97 17.38
CA ASN A 97 -38.08 8.19 17.05
C ASN A 97 -37.47 8.99 15.89
N LYS A 98 -36.18 8.80 15.57
CA LYS A 98 -35.46 9.65 14.62
C LYS A 98 -34.98 8.93 13.37
N ILE A 99 -34.84 7.60 13.40
CA ILE A 99 -34.46 6.83 12.20
C ILE A 99 -35.68 6.68 11.29
N ARG A 100 -35.55 7.12 10.03
CA ARG A 100 -36.61 7.08 9.02
C ARG A 100 -36.12 6.51 7.68
N LYS A 101 -34.90 6.88 7.26
CA LYS A 101 -34.25 6.36 6.04
C LYS A 101 -33.64 4.98 6.27
N GLY A 102 -33.10 4.74 7.47
CA GLY A 102 -32.49 3.47 7.84
C GLY A 102 -33.50 2.46 8.40
N LYS A 103 -33.09 1.19 8.48
CA LYS A 103 -33.80 0.14 9.19
C LYS A 103 -33.11 -0.13 10.54
N VAL A 104 -33.84 0.05 11.63
CA VAL A 104 -33.40 -0.39 12.96
C VAL A 104 -33.66 -1.89 13.10
N GLU A 105 -32.66 -2.66 13.49
CA GLU A 105 -32.74 -4.11 13.65
C GLU A 105 -32.11 -4.54 14.98
N MET A 106 -32.83 -5.37 15.76
CA MET A 106 -32.26 -6.03 16.93
C MET A 106 -31.38 -7.20 16.45
N ILE A 107 -30.07 -7.08 16.65
CA ILE A 107 -29.08 -8.08 16.19
C ILE A 107 -28.84 -9.18 17.24
N GLY A 108 -29.20 -8.93 18.50
CA GLY A 108 -29.08 -9.85 19.61
C GLY A 108 -29.59 -9.26 20.92
N LYS A 109 -29.39 -10.01 22.00
CA LYS A 109 -29.53 -9.53 23.38
C LYS A 109 -28.21 -9.73 24.11
N SER A 110 -27.88 -8.83 25.02
CA SER A 110 -26.71 -8.94 25.90
C SER A 110 -26.86 -10.06 26.92
N ALA A 111 -25.79 -10.34 27.69
CA ALA A 111 -25.84 -11.29 28.80
C ALA A 111 -26.94 -10.96 29.84
N GLY A 112 -27.16 -9.67 30.11
CA GLY A 112 -28.22 -9.13 30.96
C GLY A 112 -29.59 -9.05 30.30
N GLY A 113 -29.72 -9.52 29.05
CA GLY A 113 -30.99 -9.60 28.32
C GLY A 113 -31.44 -8.30 27.66
N ARG A 114 -30.60 -7.26 27.63
CA ARG A 114 -30.91 -5.98 26.97
C ARG A 114 -30.74 -6.09 25.46
N PRO A 115 -31.59 -5.44 24.66
CA PRO A 115 -31.50 -5.51 23.21
C PRO A 115 -30.25 -4.79 22.67
N ILE A 116 -29.62 -5.38 21.66
CA ILE A 116 -28.52 -4.79 20.90
C ILE A 116 -29.05 -4.42 19.52
N TYR A 117 -28.97 -3.14 19.15
CA TYR A 117 -29.52 -2.63 17.90
C TYR A 117 -28.43 -2.24 16.89
N ALA A 118 -28.67 -2.56 15.62
CA ALA A 118 -27.95 -2.01 14.48
C ALA A 118 -28.89 -1.15 13.63
N VAL A 119 -28.37 -0.11 13.00
CA VAL A 119 -29.08 0.68 11.98
C VAL A 119 -28.47 0.40 10.62
N LEU A 120 -29.32 0.07 9.67
CA LEU A 120 -28.96 -0.50 8.38
C LEU A 120 -29.43 0.42 7.24
N TYR A 121 -28.50 0.88 6.40
CA TYR A 121 -28.78 1.69 5.20
C TYR A 121 -28.24 1.02 3.94
N GLY A 122 -28.85 1.27 2.79
CA GLY A 122 -28.44 0.67 1.52
C GLY A 122 -28.83 -0.82 1.38
N LYS A 123 -28.28 -1.50 0.38
CA LYS A 123 -28.64 -2.88 0.05
C LYS A 123 -27.56 -3.85 0.51
N ALA A 124 -27.94 -4.88 1.26
CA ALA A 124 -27.03 -5.97 1.61
C ALA A 124 -26.55 -6.69 0.34
N ARG A 125 -25.37 -7.32 0.39
CA ARG A 125 -24.85 -8.13 -0.72
C ARG A 125 -25.84 -9.22 -1.11
N GLN A 126 -26.07 -9.41 -2.40
CA GLN A 126 -26.96 -10.45 -2.91
C GLN A 126 -26.17 -11.69 -3.36
N GLY A 127 -26.82 -12.85 -3.30
CA GLY A 127 -26.22 -14.14 -3.63
C GLY A 127 -25.34 -14.72 -2.53
N LYS A 128 -25.10 -16.03 -2.62
CA LYS A 128 -24.16 -16.73 -1.73
C LYS A 128 -22.82 -16.87 -2.44
N GLY A 129 -21.75 -16.77 -1.67
CA GLY A 129 -20.44 -17.26 -2.12
C GLY A 129 -20.49 -18.77 -2.35
N THR A 130 -19.60 -19.25 -3.20
CA THR A 130 -19.38 -20.69 -3.46
C THR A 130 -18.42 -21.33 -2.45
N SER A 131 -17.76 -20.54 -1.60
CA SER A 131 -16.78 -21.01 -0.60
C SER A 131 -16.97 -20.36 0.76
N THR A 132 -16.27 -20.89 1.77
CA THR A 132 -16.12 -20.26 3.09
C THR A 132 -15.03 -19.18 3.05
N PHE A 133 -14.92 -18.34 4.08
CA PHE A 133 -13.84 -17.35 4.15
C PHE A 133 -12.46 -18.01 4.08
N SER A 134 -12.21 -19.01 4.93
CA SER A 134 -10.96 -19.78 4.92
C SER A 134 -10.73 -20.48 3.56
N GLY A 135 -11.77 -21.07 2.97
CA GLY A 135 -11.67 -21.69 1.65
C GLY A 135 -11.33 -20.69 0.54
N ALA A 136 -11.87 -19.47 0.61
CA ALA A 136 -11.57 -18.39 -0.32
C ALA A 136 -10.12 -17.89 -0.19
N LEU A 137 -9.59 -17.76 1.03
CA LEU A 137 -8.16 -17.48 1.25
C LEU A 137 -7.27 -18.60 0.69
N GLY A 138 -7.68 -19.86 0.89
CA GLY A 138 -7.01 -21.03 0.34
C GLY A 138 -7.07 -21.09 -1.19
N PHE A 139 -8.16 -20.63 -1.79
CA PHE A 139 -8.36 -20.56 -3.24
C PHE A 139 -7.60 -19.37 -3.87
N GLY A 140 -7.40 -18.29 -3.11
CA GLY A 140 -6.73 -17.08 -3.57
C GLY A 140 -7.69 -15.98 -4.03
N ASP A 141 -9.00 -16.22 -4.06
CA ASP A 141 -10.00 -15.23 -4.48
C ASP A 141 -11.02 -15.00 -3.36
N ILE A 142 -11.09 -13.78 -2.83
CA ILE A 142 -12.10 -13.44 -1.82
C ILE A 142 -13.52 -13.34 -2.41
N SER A 143 -13.65 -13.17 -3.73
CA SER A 143 -14.93 -13.07 -4.43
C SER A 143 -15.79 -14.33 -4.25
N VAL A 144 -15.17 -15.51 -4.22
CA VAL A 144 -15.90 -16.78 -4.06
C VAL A 144 -16.50 -16.95 -2.66
N TYR A 145 -15.99 -16.24 -1.64
CA TYR A 145 -16.67 -16.12 -0.34
C TYR A 145 -17.73 -15.03 -0.37
N ARG A 146 -17.45 -13.87 -0.98
CA ARG A 146 -18.31 -12.68 -0.93
C ARG A 146 -19.55 -12.77 -1.84
N GLY A 147 -19.49 -13.52 -2.95
CA GLY A 147 -20.60 -13.72 -3.89
C GLY A 147 -20.55 -12.78 -5.11
N PRO A 148 -21.59 -12.78 -5.97
CA PRO A 148 -21.61 -12.00 -7.22
C PRO A 148 -21.38 -10.50 -7.02
N ASP A 149 -21.91 -9.94 -5.92
CA ASP A 149 -21.78 -8.52 -5.58
C ASP A 149 -20.52 -8.23 -4.76
N HIS A 150 -19.46 -9.05 -4.89
CA HIS A 150 -18.25 -8.94 -4.07
C HIS A 150 -17.55 -7.58 -4.15
N LYS A 151 -17.82 -6.77 -5.19
CA LYS A 151 -17.26 -5.42 -5.37
C LYS A 151 -18.01 -4.34 -4.60
N ASN A 152 -19.24 -4.59 -4.16
CA ASN A 152 -19.99 -3.61 -3.37
C ASN A 152 -19.23 -3.27 -2.09
N THR A 153 -19.33 -2.02 -1.66
CA THR A 153 -18.64 -1.47 -0.50
C THR A 153 -19.55 -1.47 0.73
N VAL A 154 -19.09 -2.14 1.78
CA VAL A 154 -19.83 -2.30 3.03
C VAL A 154 -19.03 -1.70 4.18
N TYR A 155 -19.51 -0.58 4.72
CA TYR A 155 -18.95 0.06 5.90
C TYR A 155 -19.72 -0.34 7.16
N MET A 156 -19.00 -0.61 8.24
CA MET A 156 -19.60 -0.77 9.56
C MET A 156 -18.89 0.10 10.60
N GLY A 157 -19.66 0.86 11.37
CA GLY A 157 -19.18 1.57 12.56
C GLY A 157 -19.80 0.95 13.81
N MET A 158 -19.01 0.78 14.86
CA MET A 158 -19.52 0.32 16.15
C MET A 158 -18.89 1.06 17.32
N SER A 159 -19.62 1.12 18.43
CA SER A 159 -19.21 1.82 19.65
C SER A 159 -19.79 1.14 20.89
N GLY A 160 -19.28 1.51 22.06
CA GLY A 160 -19.76 0.98 23.33
C GLY A 160 -19.49 -0.51 23.49
N VAL A 161 -18.39 -1.03 22.93
CA VAL A 161 -17.87 -2.36 23.28
C VAL A 161 -17.49 -2.39 24.75
N HIS A 162 -16.81 -1.33 25.19
CA HIS A 162 -16.75 -0.93 26.59
C HIS A 162 -17.86 0.07 26.88
N GLY A 163 -18.75 -0.28 27.81
CA GLY A 163 -19.94 0.51 28.08
C GLY A 163 -19.67 1.87 28.73
N GLY A 164 -18.50 2.08 29.35
CA GLY A 164 -18.12 3.35 29.97
C GLY A 164 -17.35 4.31 29.07
N GLU A 165 -17.31 4.04 27.77
CA GLU A 165 -16.63 4.88 26.78
C GLU A 165 -17.70 5.61 25.95
N PHE A 166 -18.04 6.82 26.39
CA PHE A 166 -19.25 7.56 25.99
C PHE A 166 -19.12 8.16 24.58
N GLU A 167 -17.92 8.57 24.21
CA GLU A 167 -17.59 9.42 23.08
C GLU A 167 -17.96 8.76 21.75
N GLY A 168 -17.64 7.47 21.61
CA GLY A 168 -18.00 6.67 20.43
C GLY A 168 -19.52 6.55 20.27
N ILE A 169 -20.25 6.36 21.38
CA ILE A 169 -21.71 6.26 21.38
C ILE A 169 -22.32 7.59 20.89
N VAL A 170 -21.87 8.70 21.47
CA VAL A 170 -22.31 10.06 21.09
C VAL A 170 -21.98 10.35 19.62
N GLY A 171 -20.78 9.98 19.17
CA GLY A 171 -20.34 10.09 17.79
C GLY A 171 -21.24 9.33 16.82
N THR A 172 -21.54 8.07 17.13
CA THR A 172 -22.40 7.21 16.29
C THR A 172 -23.83 7.74 16.22
N VAL A 173 -24.41 8.23 17.32
CA VAL A 173 -25.76 8.82 17.33
C VAL A 173 -25.81 10.09 16.48
N ASN A 174 -24.80 10.94 16.57
CA ASN A 174 -24.72 12.16 15.75
C ASN A 174 -24.48 11.83 14.28
N LEU A 175 -23.69 10.79 13.96
CA LEU A 175 -23.55 10.30 12.59
C LEU A 175 -24.89 9.82 12.03
N LEU A 176 -25.69 9.10 12.83
CA LEU A 176 -27.05 8.72 12.46
C LEU A 176 -27.93 9.93 12.16
N SER A 177 -27.83 11.00 12.97
CA SER A 177 -28.51 12.27 12.67
C SER A 177 -28.09 12.82 11.32
N VAL A 178 -26.78 12.90 11.04
CA VAL A 178 -26.25 13.39 9.75
C VAL A 178 -26.78 12.57 8.57
N ILE A 179 -26.88 11.25 8.71
CA ILE A 179 -27.41 10.37 7.65
C ILE A 179 -28.90 10.65 7.42
N GLU A 180 -29.67 10.82 8.50
CA GLU A 180 -31.11 11.06 8.46
C GLU A 180 -31.47 12.46 7.95
N THR A 181 -30.73 13.49 8.34
CA THR A 181 -31.13 14.90 8.12
C THR A 181 -30.11 15.73 7.33
N GLY A 182 -28.86 15.29 7.23
CA GLY A 182 -27.72 16.07 6.72
C GLY A 182 -26.98 16.87 7.79
N GLU A 183 -27.49 16.87 9.03
CA GLU A 183 -26.99 17.66 10.16
C GLU A 183 -26.77 16.78 11.40
N ASP A 184 -25.74 17.09 12.17
CA ASP A 184 -25.58 16.52 13.51
C ASP A 184 -26.57 17.13 14.51
N LEU A 185 -26.60 16.66 15.76
CA LEU A 185 -27.55 17.14 16.76
C LEU A 185 -27.28 18.57 17.25
N ARG A 186 -26.21 19.23 16.77
CA ARG A 186 -25.97 20.67 16.97
C ARG A 186 -26.59 21.50 15.86
N GLY A 187 -27.14 20.88 14.81
CA GLY A 187 -27.61 21.55 13.59
C GLY A 187 -26.47 21.88 12.61
N ARG A 188 -25.26 21.32 12.80
CA ARG A 188 -24.14 21.55 11.87
C ARG A 188 -24.23 20.58 10.70
N LYS A 189 -24.13 21.11 9.47
CA LYS A 189 -24.13 20.32 8.23
C LYS A 189 -22.80 19.61 7.99
N TRP A 190 -22.88 18.38 7.47
CA TRP A 190 -21.72 17.56 7.12
C TRP A 190 -21.78 17.05 5.67
N PRO A 191 -21.61 17.92 4.67
CA PRO A 191 -21.83 17.57 3.26
C PRO A 191 -20.86 16.48 2.76
N ALA A 192 -19.62 16.45 3.26
CA ALA A 192 -18.66 15.42 2.88
C ALA A 192 -19.07 14.01 3.34
N ILE A 193 -19.71 13.89 4.53
CA ILE A 193 -20.32 12.62 4.95
C ILE A 193 -21.43 12.22 3.98
N THR A 194 -22.36 13.14 3.68
CA THR A 194 -23.47 12.84 2.75
C THR A 194 -23.00 12.46 1.35
N ALA A 195 -21.90 13.07 0.88
CA ALA A 195 -21.30 12.76 -0.43
C ALA A 195 -20.67 11.36 -0.46
N SER A 196 -20.01 10.92 0.62
CA SER A 196 -19.51 9.55 0.74
C SER A 196 -20.64 8.54 0.83
N LEU A 197 -21.71 8.84 1.59
CA LEU A 197 -22.89 7.97 1.72
C LEU A 197 -23.58 7.71 0.38
N ALA A 198 -23.66 8.71 -0.49
CA ALA A 198 -24.27 8.56 -1.81
C ALA A 198 -23.53 7.57 -2.74
N LYS A 199 -22.27 7.25 -2.42
CA LYS A 199 -21.41 6.32 -3.19
C LYS A 199 -21.20 4.97 -2.50
N LEU A 200 -21.66 4.82 -1.26
CA LEU A 200 -21.49 3.62 -0.46
C LEU A 200 -22.68 2.69 -0.67
N ASP A 201 -22.42 1.40 -0.92
CA ASP A 201 -23.51 0.44 -1.20
C ASP A 201 -24.29 0.04 0.06
N ARG A 202 -23.57 -0.06 1.18
CA ARG A 202 -24.11 -0.54 2.46
C ARG A 202 -23.43 0.14 3.64
N LEU A 203 -24.24 0.66 4.57
CA LEU A 203 -23.79 1.20 5.85
C LEU A 203 -24.49 0.50 7.01
N ILE A 204 -23.72 0.15 8.04
CA ILE A 204 -24.18 -0.49 9.26
C ILE A 204 -23.62 0.28 10.46
N LEU A 205 -24.47 0.70 11.40
CA LEU A 205 -24.02 1.37 12.63
C LEU A 205 -24.58 0.66 13.86
N VAL A 206 -23.70 0.32 14.81
CA VAL A 206 -24.07 -0.30 16.11
C VAL A 206 -23.68 0.66 17.23
N PRO A 207 -24.62 1.49 17.73
CA PRO A 207 -24.29 2.55 18.70
C PRO A 207 -23.79 2.01 20.04
N ILE A 208 -24.33 0.90 20.53
CA ILE A 208 -23.96 0.29 21.81
C ILE A 208 -23.89 -1.22 21.62
N VAL A 209 -22.67 -1.78 21.67
CA VAL A 209 -22.44 -3.23 21.65
C VAL A 209 -22.70 -3.86 23.03
N ASN A 210 -22.26 -3.20 24.10
CA ASN A 210 -22.39 -3.63 25.50
C ASN A 210 -23.43 -2.77 26.27
N PRO A 211 -24.75 -3.01 26.07
CA PRO A 211 -25.77 -2.26 26.80
C PRO A 211 -25.78 -2.56 28.30
N ASP A 212 -25.22 -3.69 28.75
CA ASP A 212 -25.14 -4.04 30.16
C ASP A 212 -24.12 -3.16 30.89
N GLY A 213 -22.88 -3.14 30.41
CA GLY A 213 -21.83 -2.28 30.95
C GLY A 213 -22.22 -0.80 30.87
N ARG A 214 -22.87 -0.39 29.76
CA ARG A 214 -23.33 0.99 29.61
C ARG A 214 -24.42 1.35 30.61
N ALA A 215 -25.43 0.48 30.80
CA ALA A 215 -26.52 0.71 31.75
C ALA A 215 -26.03 0.68 33.21
N ARG A 216 -24.91 0.03 33.49
CA ARG A 216 -24.33 -0.04 34.84
C ARG A 216 -23.73 1.28 35.31
N ILE A 217 -23.28 2.14 34.39
CA ILE A 217 -22.76 3.47 34.71
C ILE A 217 -23.92 4.47 34.64
N PRO A 218 -24.45 4.95 35.79
CA PRO A 218 -25.67 5.75 35.82
C PRO A 218 -25.41 7.24 35.54
N LEU A 219 -24.43 7.53 34.67
CA LEU A 219 -24.08 8.88 34.23
C LEU A 219 -24.44 9.03 32.76
N ARG A 220 -24.86 10.22 32.35
CA ARG A 220 -24.98 10.68 30.97
C ARG A 220 -23.68 11.34 30.52
N MET A 221 -23.02 12.10 31.40
CA MET A 221 -21.72 12.73 31.17
C MET A 221 -20.97 12.94 32.50
N GLU A 222 -19.71 12.53 32.55
CA GLU A 222 -18.81 12.73 33.69
C GLU A 222 -18.44 14.22 33.87
N ILE A 223 -18.12 14.60 35.11
CA ILE A 223 -17.46 15.88 35.39
C ILE A 223 -16.05 15.89 34.80
N PHE A 224 -15.65 17.00 34.19
CA PHE A 224 -14.27 17.22 33.78
C PHE A 224 -13.36 17.42 35.00
N ARG A 225 -12.34 16.56 35.15
CA ARG A 225 -11.44 16.50 36.32
C ARG A 225 -9.99 16.77 35.93
N GLU A 226 -9.77 17.72 35.02
CA GLU A 226 -8.44 18.14 34.58
C GLU A 226 -7.61 16.95 34.09
N GLN A 227 -6.50 16.59 34.75
CA GLN A 227 -5.65 15.44 34.36
C GLN A 227 -5.94 14.17 35.17
N ASN A 228 -6.94 14.18 36.06
CA ASN A 228 -7.27 13.04 36.89
C ASN A 228 -8.24 12.08 36.16
N GLY A 229 -7.67 11.08 35.49
CA GLY A 229 -8.41 10.01 34.82
C GLY A 229 -8.96 8.90 35.73
N ASN A 230 -8.68 8.93 37.05
CA ASN A 230 -9.03 7.82 37.94
C ASN A 230 -10.53 7.53 38.01
N VAL A 231 -11.37 8.57 37.93
CA VAL A 231 -12.84 8.36 37.95
C VAL A 231 -13.30 7.69 36.68
N HIS A 232 -12.85 8.16 35.52
CA HIS A 232 -13.14 7.54 34.24
C HIS A 232 -12.66 6.08 34.20
N GLU A 233 -11.45 5.83 34.70
CA GLU A 233 -10.87 4.48 34.77
C GLU A 233 -11.60 3.59 35.78
N TYR A 234 -12.03 4.12 36.93
CA TYR A 234 -12.88 3.42 37.90
C TYR A 234 -14.20 2.98 37.25
N LEU A 235 -14.86 3.92 36.56
CA LEU A 235 -16.16 3.67 35.93
C LEU A 235 -16.05 2.60 34.84
N ASN A 236 -14.91 2.51 34.16
CA ASN A 236 -14.66 1.54 33.10
C ASN A 236 -14.15 0.19 33.61
N THR A 237 -13.06 0.18 34.37
CA THR A 237 -12.33 -1.03 34.79
C THR A 237 -12.81 -1.60 36.12
N GLY A 238 -13.61 -0.84 36.87
CA GLY A 238 -14.07 -1.18 38.21
C GLY A 238 -13.10 -0.74 39.31
N GLY A 239 -13.52 -0.96 40.56
CA GLY A 239 -12.74 -0.65 41.74
C GLY A 239 -13.46 -0.95 43.05
N ASN A 240 -12.78 -0.70 44.15
CA ASN A 240 -13.28 -0.96 45.49
C ASN A 240 -14.17 0.18 46.00
N ALA A 241 -14.92 -0.08 47.07
CA ALA A 241 -15.82 0.89 47.69
C ALA A 241 -15.12 2.16 48.22
N ASP A 242 -13.81 2.10 48.47
CA ASP A 242 -12.96 3.23 48.87
C ASP A 242 -12.51 4.10 47.68
N GLY A 243 -12.91 3.77 46.45
CA GLY A 243 -12.56 4.48 45.22
C GLY A 243 -11.24 4.03 44.59
N LYS A 244 -10.54 3.05 45.16
CA LYS A 244 -9.33 2.51 44.55
C LYS A 244 -9.67 1.73 43.28
N ILE A 245 -9.12 2.16 42.15
CA ILE A 245 -9.32 1.52 40.84
C ILE A 245 -8.66 0.13 40.79
N THR A 246 -9.31 -0.80 40.10
CA THR A 246 -8.65 -2.03 39.63
C THR A 246 -7.59 -1.68 38.60
N GLY A 247 -7.96 -0.80 37.65
CA GLY A 247 -7.08 -0.19 36.67
C GLY A 247 -6.69 -1.11 35.52
N TRP A 248 -6.26 -0.50 34.43
CA TRP A 248 -5.65 -1.16 33.29
C TRP A 248 -4.13 -1.29 33.49
N PRO A 249 -3.50 -2.42 33.08
CA PRO A 249 -4.09 -3.61 32.47
C PRO A 249 -4.60 -4.67 33.47
N MET A 250 -4.48 -4.44 34.78
CA MET A 250 -4.73 -5.44 35.84
C MET A 250 -6.15 -6.01 35.82
N ASN A 251 -7.15 -5.22 35.41
CA ASN A 251 -8.52 -5.70 35.24
C ASN A 251 -8.67 -6.90 34.28
N LYS A 252 -7.68 -7.12 33.39
CA LYS A 252 -7.67 -8.26 32.45
C LYS A 252 -7.26 -9.59 33.10
N GLU A 253 -6.70 -9.57 34.31
CA GLU A 253 -6.42 -10.79 35.08
C GLU A 253 -7.71 -11.54 35.45
N PHE A 254 -8.84 -10.83 35.53
CA PHE A 254 -10.10 -11.35 36.04
C PHE A 254 -11.23 -11.27 34.99
N ILE A 255 -11.16 -12.13 33.96
CA ILE A 255 -12.22 -12.28 32.95
C ILE A 255 -12.73 -13.74 32.96
N PRO A 256 -14.01 -13.99 33.28
CA PRO A 256 -15.01 -13.04 33.75
C PRO A 256 -14.68 -12.50 35.16
N ILE A 257 -15.06 -11.24 35.41
CA ILE A 257 -15.03 -10.67 36.77
C ILE A 257 -16.18 -11.25 37.60
N ASP A 258 -15.89 -11.59 38.85
CA ASP A 258 -16.85 -12.18 39.78
C ASP A 258 -17.66 -11.10 40.49
N PHE A 259 -18.91 -10.90 40.07
CA PHE A 259 -19.81 -9.90 40.66
C PHE A 259 -20.29 -10.25 42.07
N SER A 260 -19.99 -11.45 42.59
CA SER A 260 -20.26 -11.77 43.99
C SER A 260 -19.25 -11.13 44.94
N LYS A 261 -18.08 -10.70 44.43
CA LYS A 261 -17.07 -10.00 45.22
C LYS A 261 -17.47 -8.54 45.45
N PRO A 262 -17.11 -7.94 46.60
CA PRO A 262 -17.36 -6.54 46.87
C PRO A 262 -16.58 -5.63 45.90
N GLY A 263 -17.19 -4.50 45.54
CA GLY A 263 -16.63 -3.52 44.61
C GLY A 263 -17.54 -3.23 43.42
N PHE A 264 -17.25 -2.17 42.69
CA PHE A 264 -17.91 -1.84 41.43
C PHE A 264 -17.19 -2.56 40.27
N PRO A 265 -17.89 -3.32 39.42
CA PRO A 265 -17.24 -4.10 38.36
C PRO A 265 -16.87 -3.29 37.11
N GLY A 266 -17.25 -2.02 37.01
CA GLY A 266 -16.99 -1.20 35.83
C GLY A 266 -17.95 -1.44 34.67
N GLY A 267 -17.80 -0.63 33.61
CA GLY A 267 -18.54 -0.70 32.36
C GLY A 267 -17.88 -1.52 31.25
N TYR A 268 -16.65 -1.98 31.43
CA TYR A 268 -15.99 -2.93 30.51
C TYR A 268 -16.73 -4.28 30.42
N PRO A 269 -17.03 -4.95 31.55
CA PRO A 269 -17.71 -6.25 31.50
C PRO A 269 -19.21 -6.14 31.24
N ASN A 270 -19.76 -7.07 30.48
CA ASN A 270 -21.22 -7.29 30.40
C ASN A 270 -21.78 -7.86 31.73
N ASP A 271 -23.08 -8.21 31.80
CA ASP A 271 -23.67 -8.73 33.05
C ASP A 271 -23.24 -10.17 33.41
N ALA A 272 -22.49 -10.86 32.54
CA ALA A 272 -21.81 -12.12 32.84
C ALA A 272 -20.35 -11.92 33.30
N GLY A 273 -19.93 -10.67 33.53
CA GLY A 273 -18.58 -10.34 33.98
C GLY A 273 -17.53 -10.34 32.86
N VAL A 274 -17.89 -10.50 31.59
CA VAL A 274 -16.92 -10.64 30.50
C VAL A 274 -16.70 -9.31 29.79
N ASN A 275 -15.43 -8.90 29.68
CA ASN A 275 -15.04 -7.84 28.75
C ASN A 275 -15.12 -8.36 27.31
N ILE A 276 -16.04 -7.81 26.51
CA ILE A 276 -16.31 -8.23 25.13
C ILE A 276 -15.09 -8.05 24.21
N GLN A 277 -14.23 -7.04 24.46
CA GLN A 277 -13.00 -6.84 23.70
C GLN A 277 -11.99 -8.00 23.90
N HIS A 278 -12.12 -8.74 25.00
CA HIS A 278 -11.25 -9.85 25.43
C HIS A 278 -12.04 -11.13 25.77
N ASP A 279 -13.11 -11.40 25.02
CA ASP A 279 -13.99 -12.56 25.22
C ASP A 279 -13.29 -13.91 24.93
N ASN A 280 -13.90 -15.02 25.34
CA ASN A 280 -13.48 -16.38 25.00
C ASN A 280 -13.95 -16.75 23.57
N PHE A 281 -13.34 -16.12 22.57
CA PHE A 281 -13.79 -16.12 21.17
C PHE A 281 -13.99 -17.50 20.54
N PHE A 282 -13.11 -18.47 20.83
CA PHE A 282 -13.16 -19.82 20.26
C PHE A 282 -13.86 -20.85 21.17
N GLY A 283 -14.05 -20.53 22.45
CA GLY A 283 -14.73 -21.39 23.41
C GLY A 283 -16.23 -21.08 23.46
N ASN A 284 -16.66 -20.37 24.51
CA ASN A 284 -18.06 -19.96 24.68
C ASN A 284 -18.17 -18.44 24.64
N PRO A 285 -18.22 -17.82 23.44
CA PRO A 285 -18.34 -16.38 23.32
C PRO A 285 -19.67 -15.87 23.89
N GLN A 286 -19.65 -14.65 24.42
CA GLN A 286 -20.81 -13.98 24.97
C GLN A 286 -21.88 -13.68 23.90
N PRO A 287 -23.15 -13.48 24.32
CA PRO A 287 -24.25 -13.16 23.40
C PRO A 287 -23.98 -11.95 22.48
N GLU A 288 -23.26 -10.94 22.96
CA GLU A 288 -22.86 -9.75 22.22
C GLU A 288 -21.88 -10.10 21.08
N THR A 289 -20.83 -10.85 21.39
CA THR A 289 -19.86 -11.37 20.41
C THR A 289 -20.55 -12.26 19.37
N LYS A 290 -21.45 -13.14 19.81
CA LYS A 290 -22.27 -13.99 18.92
C LYS A 290 -23.15 -13.15 17.99
N ALA A 291 -23.74 -12.05 18.47
CA ALA A 291 -24.51 -11.13 17.65
C ALA A 291 -23.65 -10.45 16.58
N LEU A 292 -22.44 -10.01 16.94
CA LEU A 292 -21.47 -9.44 16.00
C LEU A 292 -20.98 -10.45 14.96
N TYR A 293 -20.68 -11.69 15.34
CA TYR A 293 -20.29 -12.75 14.38
C TYR A 293 -21.41 -13.04 13.38
N LYS A 294 -22.66 -13.11 13.84
CA LYS A 294 -23.82 -13.30 12.96
C LYS A 294 -24.03 -12.11 12.01
N LEU A 295 -23.90 -10.88 12.51
CA LEU A 295 -24.04 -9.67 11.71
C LEU A 295 -22.93 -9.56 10.67
N THR A 296 -21.67 -9.71 11.06
CA THR A 296 -20.52 -9.57 10.16
C THR A 296 -20.40 -10.75 9.18
N GLY A 297 -20.76 -11.96 9.60
CA GLY A 297 -20.81 -13.13 8.71
C GLY A 297 -21.85 -12.98 7.59
N ARG A 298 -23.01 -12.37 7.85
CA ARG A 298 -24.05 -12.15 6.82
C ARG A 298 -23.77 -10.91 5.95
N GLU A 299 -23.31 -9.81 6.55
CA GLU A 299 -23.12 -8.54 5.84
C GLU A 299 -21.77 -8.44 5.13
N LYS A 300 -20.76 -9.18 5.62
CA LYS A 300 -19.39 -9.22 5.10
C LYS A 300 -18.82 -7.81 4.88
N PRO A 301 -18.67 -7.01 5.95
CA PRO A 301 -18.09 -5.68 5.85
C PRO A 301 -16.71 -5.69 5.17
N ASP A 302 -16.38 -4.61 4.48
CA ASP A 302 -15.04 -4.37 3.97
C ASP A 302 -14.20 -3.64 5.02
N LEU A 303 -14.82 -2.70 5.74
CA LEU A 303 -14.20 -1.90 6.80
C LEU A 303 -15.08 -1.86 8.05
N ILE A 304 -14.50 -2.12 9.21
CA ILE A 304 -15.07 -1.84 10.53
C ILE A 304 -14.22 -0.79 11.25
N ILE A 305 -14.88 0.26 11.76
CA ILE A 305 -14.30 1.17 12.74
C ILE A 305 -14.93 0.88 14.11
N ASN A 306 -14.11 0.48 15.08
CA ASN A 306 -14.49 0.22 16.47
C ASN A 306 -14.04 1.40 17.35
N MET A 307 -14.98 2.23 17.80
CA MET A 307 -14.67 3.45 18.56
C MET A 307 -14.55 3.15 20.06
N HIS A 308 -13.40 3.50 20.63
CA HIS A 308 -13.03 3.38 22.05
C HIS A 308 -12.55 4.74 22.61
N THR A 309 -12.26 4.77 23.91
CA THR A 309 -11.75 5.94 24.64
C THR A 309 -10.56 5.56 25.52
N GLY A 310 -9.49 6.37 25.46
CA GLY A 310 -8.28 6.12 26.25
C GLY A 310 -7.01 6.80 25.74
N ALA A 311 -7.10 7.73 24.79
CA ALA A 311 -5.93 8.36 24.16
C ALA A 311 -5.82 9.87 24.45
N THR A 312 -4.60 10.42 24.47
CA THR A 312 -4.41 11.89 24.56
C THR A 312 -4.92 12.63 23.32
N TYR A 313 -4.77 12.02 22.13
CA TYR A 313 -5.29 12.51 20.85
C TYR A 313 -5.96 11.34 20.13
N MET A 314 -7.01 11.59 19.36
CA MET A 314 -7.72 10.53 18.64
C MET A 314 -6.75 9.72 17.77
N SER A 315 -6.61 8.43 18.03
CA SER A 315 -5.59 7.58 17.42
C SER A 315 -6.16 6.25 16.96
N MET A 316 -5.92 5.92 15.70
CA MET A 316 -6.18 4.58 15.16
C MET A 316 -5.05 3.63 15.55
N LEU A 317 -5.40 2.48 16.11
CA LEU A 317 -4.45 1.45 16.51
C LEU A 317 -4.29 0.40 15.40
N SER A 318 -3.07 -0.10 15.26
CA SER A 318 -2.82 -1.29 14.43
C SER A 318 -3.18 -2.53 15.24
N THR A 319 -4.08 -3.34 14.69
CA THR A 319 -4.56 -4.59 15.27
C THR A 319 -3.87 -5.79 14.61
N TYR A 320 -4.27 -7.03 14.97
CA TYR A 320 -3.97 -8.17 14.12
C TYR A 320 -4.60 -7.93 12.76
N ILE A 321 -3.77 -7.79 11.73
CA ILE A 321 -4.18 -7.49 10.36
C ILE A 321 -3.49 -8.50 9.45
N GLU A 322 -4.27 -9.15 8.59
CA GLU A 322 -3.78 -10.02 7.53
C GLU A 322 -2.74 -9.23 6.71
N PRO A 323 -1.55 -9.79 6.42
CA PRO A 323 -0.53 -9.08 5.66
C PRO A 323 -1.03 -8.48 4.34
N ALA A 324 -2.03 -9.12 3.70
CA ALA A 324 -2.65 -8.62 2.47
C ALA A 324 -3.46 -7.32 2.66
N LEU A 325 -3.94 -7.02 3.87
CA LEU A 325 -4.68 -5.80 4.20
C LEU A 325 -3.78 -4.66 4.72
N LYS A 326 -2.51 -4.94 5.04
CA LYS A 326 -1.60 -3.92 5.57
C LYS A 326 -1.50 -2.66 4.69
N PRO A 327 -1.43 -2.75 3.35
CA PRO A 327 -1.44 -1.55 2.49
C PRO A 327 -2.75 -0.75 2.56
N ALA A 328 -3.89 -1.46 2.67
CA ALA A 328 -5.20 -0.83 2.83
C ALA A 328 -5.30 -0.11 4.19
N PHE A 329 -4.81 -0.75 5.26
CA PHE A 329 -4.71 -0.14 6.59
C PHE A 329 -3.83 1.11 6.58
N ASP A 330 -2.63 1.06 5.99
CA ASP A 330 -1.73 2.22 5.94
C ASP A 330 -2.35 3.39 5.16
N THR A 331 -3.15 3.09 4.15
CA THR A 331 -3.90 4.10 3.40
C THR A 331 -5.05 4.66 4.23
N LEU A 332 -5.85 3.82 4.89
CA LEU A 332 -6.90 4.24 5.81
C LEU A 332 -6.35 5.14 6.93
N TYR A 333 -5.23 4.75 7.54
CA TYR A 333 -4.54 5.51 8.58
C TYR A 333 -4.20 6.91 8.07
N LYS A 334 -3.64 7.02 6.86
CA LYS A 334 -3.32 8.31 6.23
C LYS A 334 -4.55 9.17 6.04
N TYR A 335 -5.65 8.62 5.53
CA TYR A 335 -6.91 9.35 5.33
C TYR A 335 -7.44 9.94 6.65
N VAL A 336 -7.55 9.09 7.67
CA VAL A 336 -8.12 9.49 8.97
C VAL A 336 -7.22 10.48 9.69
N HIS A 337 -5.93 10.19 9.85
CA HIS A 337 -5.02 11.07 10.59
C HIS A 337 -4.75 12.39 9.86
N THR A 338 -4.76 12.41 8.52
CA THR A 338 -4.73 13.67 7.75
C THR A 338 -5.97 14.51 8.05
N GLY A 339 -7.16 13.92 8.02
CA GLY A 339 -8.40 14.64 8.31
C GLY A 339 -8.43 15.21 9.72
N LEU A 340 -7.97 14.45 10.71
CA LEU A 340 -7.88 14.91 12.09
C LEU A 340 -6.82 16.03 12.26
N ALA A 341 -5.65 15.89 11.66
CA ALA A 341 -4.57 16.88 11.73
C ALA A 341 -4.99 18.23 11.12
N LEU A 342 -5.59 18.21 9.93
CA LEU A 342 -6.05 19.43 9.26
C LEU A 342 -7.14 20.17 10.05
N ASN A 343 -7.87 19.47 10.92
CA ASN A 343 -8.86 20.06 11.81
C ASN A 343 -8.32 20.39 13.21
N GLY A 344 -7.00 20.25 13.45
CA GLY A 344 -6.38 20.56 14.74
C GLY A 344 -6.72 19.58 15.86
N LEU A 345 -7.09 18.33 15.51
CA LEU A 345 -7.49 17.27 16.45
C LEU A 345 -6.39 16.22 16.64
N ARG A 346 -5.15 16.56 16.26
CA ARG A 346 -3.93 15.77 16.42
C ARG A 346 -2.85 16.59 17.10
N LYS A 347 -1.74 15.92 17.42
CA LYS A 347 -0.59 16.55 18.10
C LYS A 347 -0.02 17.70 17.25
N THR A 348 0.02 17.56 15.95
CA THR A 348 0.34 18.64 15.01
C THR A 348 -0.77 18.81 13.98
N LYS A 349 -0.78 19.98 13.31
CA LYS A 349 -1.62 20.21 12.12
C LYS A 349 -0.96 19.73 10.82
N ASP A 350 0.22 19.11 10.90
CA ASP A 350 1.00 18.69 9.74
C ASP A 350 0.63 17.25 9.35
N PRO A 351 -0.05 17.04 8.21
CA PRO A 351 -0.38 15.70 7.75
C PRO A 351 0.83 14.83 7.49
N GLN A 352 1.99 15.38 7.11
CA GLN A 352 3.20 14.59 6.85
C GLN A 352 3.76 13.96 8.12
N VAL A 353 3.51 14.58 9.28
CA VAL A 353 3.92 14.05 10.58
C VAL A 353 2.89 13.06 11.12
N GLU A 354 1.60 13.41 11.03
CA GLU A 354 0.50 12.67 11.66
C GLU A 354 0.02 11.48 10.84
N ALA A 355 0.16 11.51 9.51
CA ALA A 355 -0.29 10.44 8.61
C ALA A 355 0.70 9.26 8.49
N VAL A 356 1.78 9.27 9.26
CA VAL A 356 2.73 8.16 9.33
C VAL A 356 2.23 7.14 10.35
N SER A 357 1.84 5.96 9.88
CA SER A 357 1.56 4.81 10.74
C SER A 357 2.87 4.36 11.41
N ARG A 358 3.04 4.71 12.70
CA ARG A 358 4.26 4.43 13.47
C ARG A 358 4.19 3.11 14.27
N SER A 359 3.18 2.29 14.03
CA SER A 359 3.00 1.05 14.78
C SER A 359 4.08 0.03 14.41
N ALA A 360 4.90 -0.34 15.39
CA ALA A 360 5.70 -1.55 15.35
C ALA A 360 4.79 -2.78 15.15
N PRO A 361 5.31 -3.90 14.61
CA PRO A 361 4.60 -5.18 14.63
C PRO A 361 4.44 -5.64 16.09
N GLY A 362 3.37 -5.16 16.73
CA GLY A 362 3.06 -5.46 18.12
C GLY A 362 2.36 -6.81 18.20
N TRP A 363 3.11 -7.82 18.64
CA TRP A 363 2.68 -9.02 19.37
C TRP A 363 1.21 -9.40 19.20
N LEU A 364 0.98 -10.56 18.57
CA LEU A 364 -0.28 -11.32 18.43
C LEU A 364 -1.33 -11.03 19.53
N SER A 365 -1.98 -9.88 19.48
CA SER A 365 -2.93 -9.45 20.51
C SER A 365 -4.31 -9.85 19.99
N CYS A 366 -4.73 -11.05 20.38
CA CYS A 366 -6.02 -11.63 20.04
C CYS A 366 -7.14 -10.90 20.80
N TYR A 367 -7.74 -9.88 20.19
CA TYR A 367 -8.92 -9.17 20.70
C TYR A 367 -9.99 -9.04 19.60
N LEU A 368 -11.18 -8.54 19.96
CA LEU A 368 -12.40 -8.61 19.15
C LEU A 368 -12.21 -8.27 17.67
N ASP A 369 -11.54 -7.17 17.34
CA ASP A 369 -11.30 -6.73 15.96
C ASP A 369 -10.56 -7.76 15.10
N GLY A 370 -9.50 -8.36 15.64
CA GLY A 370 -8.78 -9.44 14.95
C GLY A 370 -9.67 -10.67 14.75
N MET A 371 -10.59 -10.93 15.67
CA MET A 371 -11.55 -12.04 15.56
C MET A 371 -12.65 -11.75 14.54
N LEU A 372 -13.11 -10.50 14.42
CA LEU A 372 -14.04 -10.09 13.36
C LEU A 372 -13.40 -10.21 11.98
N GLU A 373 -12.11 -9.85 11.87
CA GLU A 373 -11.31 -10.11 10.66
C GLU A 373 -11.26 -11.61 10.36
N MET A 374 -10.88 -12.45 11.33
CA MET A 374 -10.85 -13.91 11.14
C MET A 374 -12.22 -14.52 10.83
N ASN A 375 -13.32 -13.91 11.31
CA ASN A 375 -14.68 -14.38 11.06
C ASN A 375 -15.14 -14.12 9.61
N CYS A 376 -14.80 -12.96 9.02
CA CYS A 376 -15.41 -12.54 7.75
C CYS A 376 -14.50 -11.82 6.74
N GLY A 377 -13.20 -11.70 7.01
CA GLY A 377 -12.22 -11.06 6.11
C GLY A 377 -12.40 -9.56 5.95
N VAL A 378 -12.81 -8.88 7.02
CA VAL A 378 -12.97 -7.43 7.11
C VAL A 378 -11.67 -6.78 7.58
N LEU A 379 -11.35 -5.57 7.12
CA LEU A 379 -10.35 -4.73 7.80
C LEU A 379 -11.01 -4.09 9.03
N SER A 380 -10.70 -4.57 10.25
CA SER A 380 -11.25 -4.02 11.50
C SER A 380 -10.18 -3.28 12.28
N VAL A 381 -10.47 -2.05 12.70
CA VAL A 381 -9.52 -1.21 13.45
C VAL A 381 -10.17 -0.62 14.70
N VAL A 382 -9.38 -0.55 15.77
CA VAL A 382 -9.71 0.20 16.99
C VAL A 382 -9.30 1.66 16.81
N VAL A 383 -10.16 2.58 17.23
CA VAL A 383 -9.85 4.00 17.29
C VAL A 383 -10.08 4.49 18.71
N GLU A 384 -8.99 4.92 19.36
CA GLU A 384 -9.01 5.46 20.71
C GLU A 384 -9.24 6.97 20.68
N THR A 385 -10.23 7.44 21.43
CA THR A 385 -10.61 8.85 21.53
C THR A 385 -10.11 9.44 22.85
N PRO A 386 -9.86 10.77 22.94
CA PRO A 386 -9.74 11.44 24.23
C PRO A 386 -11.04 11.42 25.02
N SER A 387 -10.91 11.34 26.34
CA SER A 387 -12.05 11.38 27.25
C SER A 387 -12.58 12.81 27.42
N HIS A 388 -13.89 12.93 27.63
CA HIS A 388 -14.54 14.14 28.10
C HIS A 388 -14.31 14.40 29.60
N GLY A 389 -14.03 13.36 30.38
CA GLY A 389 -13.89 13.43 31.83
C GLY A 389 -12.51 13.89 32.30
N PHE A 390 -11.47 13.78 31.45
CA PHE A 390 -10.11 14.23 31.78
C PHE A 390 -9.29 14.51 30.52
N SER A 391 -8.10 15.08 30.69
CA SER A 391 -7.16 15.41 29.63
C SER A 391 -5.79 14.79 29.89
N GLY A 392 -5.25 14.14 28.88
CA GLY A 392 -3.86 13.69 28.88
C GLY A 392 -2.88 14.87 28.72
N LYS A 393 -1.60 14.58 28.88
CA LYS A 393 -0.50 15.52 28.60
C LYS A 393 0.17 15.18 27.26
N ASN A 394 0.62 16.20 26.54
CA ASN A 394 1.43 16.03 25.34
C ASN A 394 2.90 15.72 25.70
N GLY A 395 3.75 15.52 24.69
CA GLY A 395 5.17 15.22 24.89
C GLY A 395 6.00 16.34 25.55
N ALA A 396 5.46 17.55 25.65
CA ALA A 396 6.04 18.68 26.39
C ALA A 396 5.48 18.81 27.82
N GLY A 397 4.59 17.91 28.23
CA GLY A 397 3.94 17.94 29.55
C GLY A 397 2.73 18.89 29.64
N GLU A 398 2.30 19.48 28.53
CA GLU A 398 1.16 20.41 28.48
C GLU A 398 -0.16 19.65 28.40
N THR A 399 -1.18 20.15 29.07
CA THR A 399 -2.53 19.57 29.07
C THR A 399 -3.19 19.69 27.69
N VAL A 400 -3.70 18.58 27.17
CA VAL A 400 -4.40 18.53 25.89
C VAL A 400 -5.91 18.48 26.13
N PHE A 401 -6.51 19.66 26.24
CA PHE A 401 -7.94 19.79 26.52
C PHE A 401 -8.79 19.61 25.25
N HIS A 402 -9.88 18.84 25.38
CA HIS A 402 -10.87 18.65 24.33
C HIS A 402 -12.26 19.00 24.87
N THR A 403 -12.94 19.93 24.19
CA THR A 403 -14.36 20.20 24.50
C THR A 403 -15.25 19.07 23.98
N PRO A 404 -16.47 18.89 24.50
CA PRO A 404 -17.45 17.95 23.94
C PRO A 404 -17.71 18.15 22.44
N GLY A 405 -17.66 19.40 21.97
CA GLY A 405 -17.79 19.74 20.55
C GLY A 405 -16.60 19.27 19.70
N MET A 406 -15.36 19.39 20.22
CA MET A 406 -14.15 18.88 19.56
C MET A 406 -14.14 17.36 19.49
N LEU A 407 -14.59 16.69 20.56
CA LEU A 407 -14.72 15.23 20.60
C LEU A 407 -15.72 14.76 19.54
N LEU A 408 -16.88 15.41 19.45
CA LEU A 408 -17.87 15.10 18.42
C LEU A 408 -17.33 15.35 16.99
N ASP A 409 -16.62 16.46 16.77
CA ASP A 409 -15.97 16.74 15.48
C ASP A 409 -14.97 15.64 15.12
N ALA A 410 -14.15 15.19 16.07
CA ALA A 410 -13.19 14.11 15.87
C ALA A 410 -13.87 12.79 15.48
N GLN A 411 -14.94 12.41 16.18
CA GLN A 411 -15.76 11.23 15.87
C GLN A 411 -16.29 11.28 14.43
N LEU A 412 -16.94 12.38 14.05
CA LEU A 412 -17.54 12.54 12.73
C LEU A 412 -16.49 12.62 11.61
N ILE A 413 -15.36 13.29 11.84
CA ILE A 413 -14.25 13.34 10.89
C ILE A 413 -13.63 11.95 10.69
N CYS A 414 -13.48 11.16 11.75
CA CYS A 414 -12.97 9.79 11.65
C CYS A 414 -13.86 8.94 10.72
N HIS A 415 -15.16 8.91 10.99
CA HIS A 415 -16.12 8.20 10.14
C HIS A 415 -16.15 8.74 8.71
N GLN A 416 -16.12 10.07 8.54
CA GLN A 416 -16.08 10.72 7.22
C GLN A 416 -14.89 10.26 6.40
N GLN A 417 -13.67 10.31 6.95
CA GLN A 417 -12.46 9.94 6.22
C GLN A 417 -12.40 8.43 5.98
N ALA A 418 -12.87 7.61 6.91
CA ALA A 418 -12.93 6.17 6.75
C ALA A 418 -13.91 5.74 5.65
N MET A 419 -15.11 6.37 5.60
CA MET A 419 -16.05 6.16 4.50
C MET A 419 -15.49 6.67 3.17
N ARG A 420 -14.84 7.84 3.16
CA ARG A 420 -14.18 8.39 1.97
C ARG A 420 -13.10 7.44 1.44
N PHE A 421 -12.25 6.91 2.30
CA PHE A 421 -11.25 5.91 1.96
C PHE A 421 -11.91 4.69 1.28
N LEU A 422 -12.97 4.14 1.87
CA LEU A 422 -13.63 2.95 1.35
C LEU A 422 -14.25 3.19 -0.04
N VAL A 423 -14.92 4.33 -0.24
CA VAL A 423 -15.53 4.64 -1.56
C VAL A 423 -14.51 5.00 -2.63
N GLU A 424 -13.37 5.59 -2.27
CA GLU A 424 -12.31 5.97 -3.23
C GLU A 424 -11.38 4.81 -3.58
N THR A 425 -11.16 3.87 -2.67
CA THR A 425 -10.20 2.76 -2.86
C THR A 425 -10.87 1.41 -3.18
N GLY A 426 -12.21 1.34 -3.09
CA GLY A 426 -12.95 0.09 -3.18
C GLY A 426 -12.90 -0.69 -1.87
N GLY A 427 -13.48 -1.90 -1.86
CA GLY A 427 -13.52 -2.79 -0.70
C GLY A 427 -12.48 -3.91 -0.72
N ARG A 428 -12.66 -4.91 0.14
CA ARG A 428 -11.75 -6.05 0.32
C ARG A 428 -11.41 -6.75 -1.00
N SER A 429 -12.40 -6.96 -1.88
CA SER A 429 -12.17 -7.59 -3.19
C SER A 429 -11.27 -6.80 -4.13
N VAL A 430 -11.17 -5.48 -3.94
CA VAL A 430 -10.29 -4.60 -4.73
C VAL A 430 -8.92 -4.52 -4.09
N TRP A 431 -8.84 -4.46 -2.76
CA TRP A 431 -7.58 -4.41 -2.03
C TRP A 431 -6.79 -5.73 -2.11
N THR A 432 -7.50 -6.85 -2.21
CA THR A 432 -6.92 -8.19 -2.38
C THR A 432 -7.53 -8.86 -3.62
N PRO A 433 -7.17 -8.42 -4.83
CA PRO A 433 -7.68 -9.01 -6.06
C PRO A 433 -7.20 -10.47 -6.18
N ASP A 434 -7.93 -11.25 -6.98
CA ASP A 434 -7.72 -12.69 -7.21
C ASP A 434 -6.24 -13.07 -7.32
N LYS A 435 -5.82 -14.01 -6.47
CA LYS A 435 -4.53 -14.70 -6.46
C LYS A 435 -4.70 -16.19 -6.81
N SER A 436 -5.73 -16.55 -7.58
CA SER A 436 -6.20 -17.92 -7.81
C SER A 436 -5.03 -18.89 -7.85
N ARG A 437 -5.07 -19.86 -6.93
CA ARG A 437 -4.13 -20.98 -6.84
C ARG A 437 -4.31 -21.97 -8.00
N ASN A 438 -4.60 -21.48 -9.20
CA ASN A 438 -4.26 -22.13 -10.44
C ASN A 438 -2.83 -21.68 -10.80
N GLY A 439 -1.86 -22.33 -10.17
CA GLY A 439 -0.43 -22.12 -10.38
C GLY A 439 0.10 -22.44 -11.78
N ASN A 440 -0.72 -22.36 -12.84
CA ASN A 440 -0.31 -22.63 -14.21
C ASN A 440 -0.68 -21.52 -15.21
N ASP A 441 -1.30 -20.41 -14.80
CA ASP A 441 -1.53 -19.29 -15.71
C ASP A 441 -1.59 -17.94 -14.98
N GLN A 442 -0.53 -17.63 -14.21
CA GLN A 442 -0.20 -16.22 -13.99
C GLN A 442 0.20 -15.65 -15.35
N GLY A 443 -0.77 -15.35 -16.22
CA GLY A 443 -0.56 -14.30 -17.20
C GLY A 443 -0.16 -13.06 -16.40
N ILE A 444 0.87 -12.35 -16.83
CA ILE A 444 1.32 -11.17 -16.09
C ILE A 444 0.13 -10.26 -15.89
N ASN A 445 -0.19 -9.96 -14.62
CA ASN A 445 -1.17 -8.93 -14.30
C ASN A 445 -0.83 -7.72 -15.14
N GLN A 446 -1.70 -7.48 -16.12
CA GLN A 446 -1.47 -6.49 -17.13
C GLN A 446 -1.40 -5.15 -16.41
N HIS A 447 -0.19 -4.56 -16.36
CA HIS A 447 0.01 -3.28 -15.71
C HIS A 447 -0.97 -2.28 -16.36
N PRO A 448 -1.72 -1.48 -15.58
CA PRO A 448 -2.79 -0.64 -16.13
C PRO A 448 -2.29 0.32 -17.20
N TYR A 449 -1.03 0.77 -17.06
CA TYR A 449 -0.36 1.69 -17.99
C TYR A 449 0.73 1.06 -18.89
N PHE A 450 1.80 0.47 -18.34
CA PHE A 450 2.93 -0.10 -19.09
C PHE A 450 2.67 -1.46 -19.74
N GLN A 451 3.45 -1.77 -20.78
CA GLN A 451 3.51 -3.09 -21.41
C GLN A 451 4.22 -4.09 -20.48
N SER A 452 3.43 -4.97 -19.88
CA SER A 452 3.92 -6.13 -19.13
C SER A 452 4.68 -7.12 -20.04
N PRO A 453 5.61 -7.93 -19.50
CA PRO A 453 6.36 -8.95 -20.26
C PRO A 453 5.52 -10.19 -20.68
N SER A 454 4.33 -9.98 -21.28
CA SER A 454 3.30 -11.00 -21.55
C SER A 454 3.52 -11.89 -22.78
N ALA A 455 4.42 -11.52 -23.68
CA ALA A 455 4.69 -12.26 -24.91
C ALA A 455 5.67 -13.42 -24.65
N ASP A 456 5.77 -14.37 -25.58
CA ASP A 456 6.80 -15.44 -25.49
C ASP A 456 8.20 -14.85 -25.39
N ILE A 457 8.44 -13.76 -26.13
CA ILE A 457 9.67 -12.98 -26.14
C ILE A 457 9.36 -11.54 -25.74
N ASN A 458 10.04 -11.04 -24.72
CA ASN A 458 9.85 -9.68 -24.20
C ASN A 458 11.14 -8.91 -24.41
N GLN A 459 11.16 -8.07 -25.43
CA GLN A 459 12.35 -7.34 -25.78
C GLN A 459 12.58 -6.18 -24.83
N VAL A 460 13.86 -5.96 -24.53
CA VAL A 460 14.37 -4.81 -23.81
C VAL A 460 15.46 -4.20 -24.67
N ILE A 461 15.27 -2.94 -25.05
CA ILE A 461 16.20 -2.22 -25.91
C ILE A 461 16.90 -1.15 -25.08
N ILE A 462 18.22 -1.21 -25.01
CA ILE A 462 19.04 -0.13 -24.47
C ILE A 462 19.52 0.78 -25.59
N TYR A 463 19.37 2.09 -25.40
CA TYR A 463 19.74 3.13 -26.34
C TYR A 463 20.40 4.31 -25.60
N GLY A 464 21.19 5.10 -26.32
CA GLY A 464 21.97 6.19 -25.73
C GLY A 464 23.41 6.23 -26.24
N GLN A 465 24.34 6.60 -25.35
CA GLN A 465 25.76 6.74 -25.66
C GLN A 465 26.63 5.62 -25.05
N SER A 466 27.91 5.88 -24.80
CA SER A 466 28.94 4.93 -24.39
C SER A 466 28.56 3.99 -23.23
N LEU A 467 27.86 4.47 -22.19
CA LEU A 467 27.40 3.60 -21.11
C LEU A 467 26.35 2.58 -21.58
N SER A 468 25.43 3.02 -22.45
CA SER A 468 24.38 2.18 -23.04
C SER A 468 24.98 1.00 -23.85
N THR A 469 26.15 1.22 -24.46
CA THR A 469 26.83 0.22 -25.30
C THR A 469 27.79 -0.67 -24.52
N GLY A 470 28.00 -0.45 -23.21
CA GLY A 470 29.02 -1.15 -22.44
C GLY A 470 30.43 -0.81 -22.91
N GLN A 471 30.69 0.45 -23.25
CA GLN A 471 32.03 0.90 -23.62
C GLN A 471 32.96 0.83 -22.41
N GLN A 472 34.14 0.25 -22.61
CA GLN A 472 35.15 0.02 -21.57
C GLN A 472 34.77 -0.98 -20.49
N THR A 473 33.72 -1.77 -20.69
CA THR A 473 33.28 -2.81 -19.75
C THR A 473 33.90 -4.18 -20.09
N ALA A 474 35.12 -4.19 -20.63
CA ALA A 474 35.90 -5.41 -20.81
C ALA A 474 36.59 -5.84 -19.50
N PRO A 475 36.75 -7.15 -19.23
CA PRO A 475 36.25 -8.29 -20.01
C PRO A 475 34.76 -8.57 -19.77
N VAL A 476 34.18 -9.43 -20.60
CA VAL A 476 32.85 -9.99 -20.36
C VAL A 476 32.91 -10.97 -19.19
N ILE A 477 31.92 -10.87 -18.32
CA ILE A 477 31.74 -11.76 -17.18
C ILE A 477 30.39 -12.48 -17.17
N SER A 478 29.42 -12.08 -18.01
CA SER A 478 28.11 -12.76 -18.16
C SER A 478 28.16 -13.89 -19.19
N GLU A 479 29.04 -14.86 -18.97
CA GLU A 479 29.41 -15.89 -19.95
C GLU A 479 28.42 -17.06 -20.05
N LYS A 480 27.40 -17.10 -19.19
CA LYS A 480 26.39 -18.17 -19.15
C LYS A 480 25.01 -17.63 -19.46
N ASN A 481 24.25 -18.39 -20.23
CA ASN A 481 22.85 -18.07 -20.45
C ASN A 481 22.03 -18.26 -19.18
N TYR A 482 21.24 -17.24 -18.83
CA TYR A 482 20.33 -17.32 -17.69
C TYR A 482 18.91 -17.66 -18.14
N LYS A 483 18.47 -18.87 -17.77
CA LYS A 483 17.09 -19.36 -17.92
C LYS A 483 16.45 -19.14 -19.30
N GLY A 484 17.24 -19.21 -20.37
CA GLY A 484 16.75 -19.11 -21.75
C GLY A 484 16.50 -17.69 -22.23
N ASN A 485 17.05 -16.65 -21.59
CA ASN A 485 17.06 -15.29 -22.15
C ASN A 485 17.76 -15.29 -23.52
N LEU A 486 17.42 -14.32 -24.36
CA LEU A 486 17.73 -14.32 -25.79
C LEU A 486 18.51 -13.06 -26.21
N MET A 487 19.21 -13.17 -27.34
CA MET A 487 19.75 -12.06 -28.12
C MET A 487 19.48 -12.31 -29.60
N LEU A 488 19.39 -11.25 -30.41
CA LEU A 488 19.21 -11.38 -31.85
C LEU A 488 20.57 -11.59 -32.53
N GLY A 489 20.82 -12.80 -33.05
CA GLY A 489 22.09 -13.13 -33.67
C GLY A 489 23.20 -13.52 -32.69
N GLU A 490 24.44 -13.16 -33.02
CA GLU A 490 25.64 -13.57 -32.27
C GLU A 490 26.07 -12.63 -31.15
N GLN A 491 25.47 -11.43 -31.07
CA GLN A 491 25.82 -10.40 -30.09
C GLN A 491 24.62 -9.47 -29.83
N VAL A 492 24.62 -8.76 -28.71
CA VAL A 492 23.51 -7.88 -28.30
C VAL A 492 23.43 -6.56 -29.08
N TRP A 493 24.53 -6.10 -29.69
CA TRP A 493 24.55 -4.83 -30.43
C TRP A 493 23.97 -4.96 -31.83
N SER A 494 23.14 -4.02 -32.25
CA SER A 494 22.56 -3.98 -33.60
C SER A 494 23.38 -3.22 -34.64
N ASN A 495 24.38 -2.43 -34.22
CA ASN A 495 25.11 -1.45 -35.05
C ASN A 495 26.64 -1.64 -35.07
N PHE A 496 27.22 -2.47 -34.21
CA PHE A 496 28.67 -2.69 -34.12
C PHE A 496 29.11 -3.92 -34.93
N SER A 497 29.13 -3.77 -36.26
CA SER A 497 29.44 -4.85 -37.23
C SER A 497 28.43 -6.02 -37.20
N ASN A 498 27.30 -5.86 -36.50
CA ASN A 498 26.16 -6.76 -36.61
C ASN A 498 25.31 -6.33 -37.81
N ASN A 499 25.62 -6.86 -39.00
CA ASN A 499 24.78 -6.56 -40.15
C ASN A 499 23.46 -7.35 -40.06
N LEU A 500 22.45 -6.71 -39.48
CA LEU A 500 21.10 -7.27 -39.34
C LEU A 500 20.39 -7.58 -40.68
N ASP A 501 20.97 -7.19 -41.83
CA ASP A 501 20.44 -7.56 -43.15
C ASP A 501 21.04 -8.85 -43.70
N THR A 502 22.19 -9.30 -43.20
CA THR A 502 22.90 -10.50 -43.70
C THR A 502 22.98 -11.64 -42.67
N ILE A 503 22.58 -11.39 -41.43
CA ILE A 503 22.50 -12.42 -40.38
C ILE A 503 21.24 -13.28 -40.55
N ASN A 504 21.36 -14.59 -40.33
CA ASN A 504 20.19 -15.44 -40.12
C ASN A 504 19.40 -14.87 -38.91
N LEU A 505 18.23 -14.29 -39.17
CA LEU A 505 17.37 -13.59 -38.21
C LEU A 505 16.79 -14.56 -37.17
N VAL A 506 17.63 -15.04 -36.26
CA VAL A 506 17.29 -16.08 -35.29
C VAL A 506 17.70 -15.60 -33.90
N PHE A 507 16.81 -15.79 -32.93
CA PHE A 507 17.14 -15.60 -31.52
C PHE A 507 18.07 -16.71 -31.04
N LYS A 508 19.19 -16.32 -30.43
CA LYS A 508 20.14 -17.23 -29.78
C LYS A 508 20.13 -17.03 -28.27
N PRO A 509 20.58 -18.03 -27.48
CA PRO A 509 20.77 -17.83 -26.05
C PRO A 509 21.65 -16.61 -25.78
N LEU A 510 21.17 -15.71 -24.91
CA LEU A 510 21.93 -14.56 -24.46
C LEU A 510 23.18 -15.03 -23.73
N ILE A 511 24.34 -14.74 -24.30
CA ILE A 511 25.66 -14.95 -23.71
C ILE A 511 26.44 -13.68 -23.99
N GLY A 512 27.03 -13.08 -22.96
CA GLY A 512 27.88 -11.90 -23.13
C GLY A 512 29.06 -12.22 -24.04
N ARG A 513 29.43 -11.28 -24.92
CA ARG A 513 30.58 -11.38 -25.81
C ARG A 513 31.17 -10.00 -26.06
N PRO A 514 32.49 -9.88 -26.27
CA PRO A 514 33.04 -8.69 -26.88
C PRO A 514 32.33 -8.42 -28.21
N THR A 515 32.20 -7.15 -28.60
CA THR A 515 31.65 -6.84 -29.93
C THR A 515 32.42 -7.57 -31.02
N ILE A 516 31.77 -7.95 -32.12
CA ILE A 516 32.43 -8.59 -33.27
C ILE A 516 33.57 -7.72 -33.84
N GLY A 517 33.49 -6.40 -33.68
CA GLY A 517 34.58 -5.48 -34.02
C GLY A 517 35.78 -5.51 -33.08
N SER A 518 35.73 -6.24 -31.95
CA SER A 518 36.84 -6.42 -31.03
C SER A 518 37.95 -7.23 -31.69
N LYS A 519 39.18 -6.71 -31.65
CA LYS A 519 40.38 -7.42 -32.11
C LYS A 519 40.86 -8.49 -31.12
N LYS A 520 40.23 -8.59 -29.93
CA LYS A 520 40.56 -9.54 -28.86
C LYS A 520 39.36 -10.39 -28.50
N THR A 521 39.60 -11.68 -28.28
CA THR A 521 38.67 -12.65 -27.67
C THR A 521 38.44 -12.34 -26.19
N ASN A 522 37.38 -12.89 -25.60
CA ASN A 522 37.15 -12.69 -24.16
C ASN A 522 38.26 -13.28 -23.29
N ALA A 523 38.86 -14.41 -23.71
CA ALA A 523 39.96 -15.05 -23.00
C ALA A 523 41.22 -14.15 -22.99
N GLU A 524 41.54 -13.52 -24.13
CA GLU A 524 42.62 -12.54 -24.21
C GLU A 524 42.33 -11.30 -23.37
N LEU A 525 41.07 -10.82 -23.34
CA LEU A 525 40.68 -9.70 -22.49
C LEU A 525 40.73 -10.05 -20.99
N LEU A 526 40.38 -11.27 -20.60
CA LEU A 526 40.49 -11.72 -19.21
C LEU A 526 41.94 -11.82 -18.74
N ALA A 527 42.86 -12.16 -19.63
CA ALA A 527 44.30 -12.27 -19.35
C ALA A 527 45.04 -10.92 -19.43
N ASP A 528 44.39 -9.89 -19.96
CA ASP A 528 45.03 -8.60 -20.23
C ASP A 528 45.02 -7.68 -19.00
N THR A 529 46.16 -7.65 -18.33
CA THR A 529 46.44 -6.79 -17.17
C THR A 529 46.51 -5.30 -17.51
N SER A 530 46.54 -4.92 -18.80
CA SER A 530 46.54 -3.51 -19.25
C SER A 530 45.15 -2.92 -19.44
N ILE A 531 44.08 -3.70 -19.24
CA ILE A 531 42.72 -3.20 -19.38
C ILE A 531 42.42 -2.17 -18.28
N ASN A 532 42.47 -0.90 -18.68
CA ASN A 532 42.22 0.26 -17.85
C ASN A 532 41.11 1.15 -18.48
N ALA A 533 40.96 2.36 -17.93
CA ALA A 533 40.03 3.38 -18.40
C ALA A 533 40.24 3.86 -19.85
N ASP A 534 41.28 3.42 -20.56
CA ASP A 534 41.54 3.78 -21.96
C ASP A 534 41.08 2.70 -22.95
N ASN A 535 40.74 1.49 -22.47
CA ASN A 535 40.28 0.41 -23.31
C ASN A 535 38.86 0.69 -23.84
N GLN A 536 38.73 0.95 -25.15
CA GLN A 536 37.45 1.31 -25.80
C GLN A 536 36.59 0.10 -26.23
N VAL A 537 36.97 -1.13 -25.85
CA VAL A 537 36.22 -2.33 -26.26
C VAL A 537 34.86 -2.38 -25.57
N ASN A 538 33.82 -2.63 -26.37
CA ASN A 538 32.45 -2.86 -25.91
C ASN A 538 32.27 -4.35 -25.55
N CYS A 539 31.80 -4.67 -24.33
CA CYS A 539 31.74 -6.05 -23.84
C CYS A 539 30.45 -6.37 -23.05
N GLU A 540 30.21 -5.64 -21.99
CA GLU A 540 29.20 -5.97 -20.98
C GLU A 540 28.23 -4.78 -20.84
N PRO A 541 27.27 -4.57 -21.76
CA PRO A 541 26.30 -3.49 -21.66
C PRO A 541 25.26 -3.77 -20.55
N PRO A 542 24.72 -2.73 -19.89
CA PRO A 542 23.80 -2.90 -18.76
C PRO A 542 22.56 -3.74 -19.07
N VAL A 543 22.12 -3.78 -20.33
CA VAL A 543 20.95 -4.57 -20.76
C VAL A 543 21.09 -6.07 -20.48
N ILE A 544 22.32 -6.61 -20.44
CA ILE A 544 22.57 -8.02 -20.10
C ILE A 544 22.21 -8.28 -18.63
N GLY A 545 22.76 -7.47 -17.73
CA GLY A 545 22.44 -7.53 -16.29
C GLY A 545 20.95 -7.28 -16.03
N PHE A 546 20.37 -6.33 -16.75
CA PHE A 546 18.94 -6.02 -16.66
C PHE A 546 18.06 -7.24 -16.95
N VAL A 547 18.22 -7.89 -18.10
CA VAL A 547 17.29 -8.97 -18.50
C VAL A 547 17.46 -10.22 -17.64
N ASN A 548 18.67 -10.48 -17.12
CA ASN A 548 18.92 -11.58 -16.20
C ASN A 548 18.22 -11.34 -14.85
N ALA A 549 18.40 -10.16 -14.26
CA ALA A 549 17.71 -9.78 -13.02
C ALA A 549 16.19 -9.69 -13.22
N ALA A 550 15.71 -9.09 -14.31
CA ALA A 550 14.28 -9.02 -14.63
C ALA A 550 13.66 -10.41 -14.76
N LYS A 551 14.35 -11.36 -15.41
CA LYS A 551 13.93 -12.77 -15.49
C LYS A 551 13.91 -13.43 -14.11
N TYR A 552 14.93 -13.20 -13.28
CA TYR A 552 14.99 -13.73 -11.91
C TYR A 552 13.80 -13.25 -11.07
N HIS A 553 13.51 -11.95 -11.10
CA HIS A 553 12.40 -11.37 -10.35
C HIS A 553 11.03 -11.77 -10.91
N LEU A 554 10.87 -11.85 -12.23
CA LEU A 554 9.64 -12.34 -12.87
C LEU A 554 9.35 -13.79 -12.45
N ASP A 555 10.35 -14.67 -12.48
CA ASP A 555 10.17 -16.08 -12.10
C ASP A 555 9.80 -16.24 -10.63
N LYS A 556 10.40 -15.44 -9.76
CA LYS A 556 10.12 -15.48 -8.32
C LYS A 556 8.73 -14.92 -8.01
N TYR A 557 8.33 -13.86 -8.71
CA TYR A 557 7.05 -13.21 -8.49
C TYR A 557 5.88 -13.96 -9.13
N SER A 558 6.12 -14.55 -10.30
CA SER A 558 5.09 -15.17 -11.13
C SER A 558 5.62 -16.46 -11.79
N PRO A 559 5.76 -17.56 -11.03
CA PRO A 559 6.33 -18.82 -11.54
C PRO A 559 5.65 -19.37 -12.81
N GLY A 560 4.35 -19.13 -12.98
CA GLY A 560 3.61 -19.52 -14.21
C GLY A 560 4.14 -18.88 -15.50
N ASN A 561 4.95 -17.81 -15.41
CA ASN A 561 5.60 -17.16 -16.53
C ASN A 561 7.04 -17.65 -16.79
N ALA A 562 7.48 -18.75 -16.17
CA ALA A 562 8.86 -19.23 -16.33
C ALA A 562 9.28 -19.47 -17.81
N ASN A 563 8.30 -19.73 -18.67
CA ASN A 563 8.48 -19.93 -20.11
C ASN A 563 8.70 -18.63 -20.90
N LYS A 564 8.27 -17.48 -20.38
CA LYS A 564 8.46 -16.16 -21.00
C LYS A 564 9.94 -15.80 -20.96
N LYS A 565 10.50 -15.38 -22.10
CA LYS A 565 11.93 -15.04 -22.22
C LYS A 565 12.10 -13.54 -22.40
N PHE A 566 13.22 -12.99 -21.93
CA PHE A 566 13.62 -11.63 -22.28
C PHE A 566 14.63 -11.66 -23.41
N ALA A 567 14.52 -10.72 -24.36
CA ALA A 567 15.50 -10.51 -25.41
C ALA A 567 16.26 -9.19 -25.17
N ALA A 568 17.58 -9.26 -25.03
CA ALA A 568 18.42 -8.08 -24.86
C ALA A 568 18.85 -7.52 -26.22
N THR A 569 18.81 -6.20 -26.36
CA THR A 569 19.26 -5.49 -27.56
C THR A 569 19.91 -4.18 -27.18
N SER A 570 21.09 -3.89 -27.74
CA SER A 570 21.77 -2.60 -27.62
C SER A 570 21.82 -1.93 -28.98
N SER A 571 21.27 -0.72 -29.08
CA SER A 571 21.29 0.09 -30.30
C SER A 571 21.95 1.45 -30.11
N GLY A 572 22.57 1.70 -28.94
CA GLY A 572 23.27 2.95 -28.66
C GLY A 572 24.54 3.16 -29.48
N GLU A 573 25.03 4.40 -29.46
CA GLU A 573 26.22 4.81 -30.22
C GLU A 573 27.11 5.68 -29.32
N GLY A 574 28.35 5.25 -29.09
CA GLY A 574 29.30 5.95 -28.24
C GLY A 574 29.60 7.39 -28.66
N GLY A 575 29.78 8.28 -27.69
CA GLY A 575 30.19 9.67 -27.94
C GLY A 575 29.18 10.50 -28.75
N ARG A 576 27.89 10.42 -28.39
CA ARG A 576 26.80 11.14 -29.07
C ARG A 576 25.95 11.94 -28.09
N SER A 577 25.54 13.13 -28.53
CA SER A 577 24.51 13.94 -27.90
C SER A 577 23.11 13.35 -28.12
N ILE A 578 22.12 13.86 -27.38
CA ILE A 578 20.72 13.47 -27.59
C ILE A 578 20.23 13.86 -28.99
N GLU A 579 20.70 14.99 -29.53
CA GLU A 579 20.29 15.50 -30.83
C GLU A 579 20.61 14.54 -31.96
N LEU A 580 21.84 13.99 -31.99
CA LEU A 580 22.24 13.04 -33.03
C LEU A 580 21.49 11.70 -32.92
N LEU A 581 20.98 11.38 -31.75
CA LEU A 581 20.26 10.15 -31.47
C LEU A 581 18.76 10.26 -31.75
N MET A 582 18.25 11.46 -32.02
CA MET A 582 16.85 11.71 -32.33
C MET A 582 16.44 11.23 -33.73
N LYS A 583 15.14 10.92 -33.86
CA LYS A 583 14.52 10.63 -35.15
C LYS A 583 14.61 11.84 -36.09
N ASN A 584 14.89 11.58 -37.36
CA ASN A 584 14.97 12.59 -38.43
C ASN A 584 15.90 13.77 -38.15
N CYS A 585 16.91 13.60 -37.27
CA CYS A 585 17.93 14.62 -37.05
C CYS A 585 18.62 14.94 -38.39
N PRO A 586 18.59 16.19 -38.88
CA PRO A 586 19.26 16.56 -40.13
C PRO A 586 20.76 16.26 -40.09
N ASN A 587 21.38 16.42 -38.91
CA ASN A 587 22.75 15.98 -38.70
C ASN A 587 22.86 14.46 -38.73
N ARG A 588 23.65 13.93 -39.67
CA ARG A 588 23.78 12.49 -39.98
C ARG A 588 22.48 11.83 -40.47
N GLU A 589 21.54 12.62 -41.00
CA GLU A 589 20.34 12.13 -41.70
C GLU A 589 19.53 11.09 -40.91
N GLY A 590 19.41 11.26 -39.59
CA GLY A 590 18.68 10.35 -38.70
C GLY A 590 19.24 8.93 -38.62
N LYS A 591 20.45 8.69 -39.14
CA LYS A 591 21.04 7.35 -39.28
C LYS A 591 21.15 6.60 -37.95
N LEU A 592 21.47 7.27 -36.85
CA LEU A 592 21.65 6.61 -35.55
C LEU A 592 20.32 6.08 -35.00
N TYR A 593 19.25 6.89 -35.07
CA TYR A 593 17.91 6.45 -34.67
C TYR A 593 17.40 5.29 -35.52
N SER A 594 17.78 5.23 -36.79
CA SER A 594 17.41 4.11 -37.68
C SER A 594 17.88 2.74 -37.15
N HIS A 595 18.97 2.69 -36.36
CA HIS A 595 19.44 1.44 -35.76
C HIS A 595 18.45 0.89 -34.72
N PHE A 596 17.83 1.75 -33.92
CA PHE A 596 16.78 1.37 -32.96
C PHE A 596 15.57 0.76 -33.69
N VAL A 597 15.06 1.48 -34.69
CA VAL A 597 13.90 1.04 -35.50
C VAL A 597 14.21 -0.26 -36.23
N LYS A 598 15.41 -0.39 -36.81
CA LYS A 598 15.86 -1.60 -37.49
C LYS A 598 15.94 -2.79 -36.52
N ALA A 599 16.53 -2.60 -35.35
CA ALA A 599 16.65 -3.65 -34.35
C ALA A 599 15.27 -4.17 -33.89
N ALA A 600 14.32 -3.26 -33.65
CA ALA A 600 12.95 -3.62 -33.28
C ALA A 600 12.23 -4.41 -34.39
N ASN A 601 12.27 -3.92 -35.64
CA ASN A 601 11.67 -4.61 -36.79
C ASN A 601 12.26 -6.01 -37.01
N LYS A 602 13.59 -6.13 -36.96
CA LYS A 602 14.28 -7.41 -37.17
C LYS A 602 14.00 -8.41 -36.06
N SER A 603 13.80 -7.93 -34.83
CA SER A 603 13.39 -8.78 -33.70
C SER A 603 11.96 -9.28 -33.84
N LYS A 604 11.05 -8.42 -34.33
CA LYS A 604 9.67 -8.82 -34.69
C LYS A 604 9.67 -9.89 -35.79
N GLN A 605 10.42 -9.66 -36.87
CA GLN A 605 10.59 -10.63 -37.95
C GLN A 605 11.15 -11.98 -37.47
N ALA A 606 12.17 -11.96 -36.61
CA ALA A 606 12.77 -13.17 -36.05
C ALA A 606 11.79 -13.97 -35.18
N ALA A 607 10.93 -13.30 -34.40
CA ALA A 607 9.90 -13.96 -33.60
C ALA A 607 8.80 -14.57 -34.48
N ASP A 608 8.34 -13.81 -35.49
CA ASP A 608 7.32 -14.27 -36.44
C ASP A 608 7.80 -15.50 -37.23
N ALA A 609 9.07 -15.53 -37.64
CA ALA A 609 9.67 -16.65 -38.37
C ALA A 609 9.66 -17.98 -37.59
N VAL A 610 9.52 -17.93 -36.25
CA VAL A 610 9.42 -19.11 -35.38
C VAL A 610 8.06 -19.22 -34.69
N ASN A 611 7.04 -18.51 -35.18
CA ASN A 611 5.68 -18.48 -34.64
C ASN A 611 5.62 -18.16 -33.13
N LYS A 612 6.44 -17.19 -32.67
CA LYS A 612 6.44 -16.71 -31.29
C LYS A 612 5.89 -15.29 -31.21
N THR A 613 5.10 -15.03 -30.16
CA THR A 613 4.66 -13.66 -29.85
C THR A 613 5.82 -12.85 -29.30
N ILE A 614 5.87 -11.56 -29.64
CA ILE A 614 6.89 -10.64 -29.12
C ILE A 614 6.29 -9.27 -28.81
N ASN A 615 6.74 -8.66 -27.72
CA ASN A 615 6.48 -7.26 -27.37
C ASN A 615 7.79 -6.56 -26.96
N CYS A 616 7.74 -5.24 -26.84
CA CYS A 616 8.77 -4.45 -26.16
C CYS A 616 8.24 -4.01 -24.80
N SER A 617 8.91 -4.46 -23.75
CA SER A 617 8.46 -4.25 -22.36
C SER A 617 9.16 -3.08 -21.68
N ALA A 618 10.39 -2.77 -22.10
CA ALA A 618 11.16 -1.65 -21.57
C ALA A 618 12.12 -1.07 -22.61
N ILE A 619 12.30 0.24 -22.56
CA ILE A 619 13.39 0.97 -23.22
C ILE A 619 14.28 1.53 -22.12
N LEU A 620 15.58 1.22 -22.18
CA LEU A 620 16.58 1.73 -21.25
C LEU A 620 17.33 2.86 -21.93
N TRP A 621 17.43 4.01 -21.28
CA TRP A 621 18.11 5.19 -21.82
C TRP A 621 19.29 5.57 -20.95
N MET A 622 20.48 5.53 -21.57
CA MET A 622 21.72 5.96 -20.93
C MET A 622 22.49 6.94 -21.81
N GLN A 623 22.12 8.22 -21.71
CA GLN A 623 22.79 9.34 -22.34
C GLN A 623 22.59 10.64 -21.58
N GLY A 624 23.59 11.51 -21.66
CA GLY A 624 23.49 12.93 -21.33
C GLY A 624 24.85 13.55 -21.01
N GLU A 625 25.86 12.74 -20.67
CA GLU A 625 27.22 13.20 -20.39
C GLU A 625 27.81 13.96 -21.58
N TYR A 626 27.52 13.52 -22.81
CA TYR A 626 28.05 14.19 -23.99
C TYR A 626 27.47 15.60 -24.19
N ASN A 627 26.24 15.86 -23.73
CA ASN A 627 25.61 17.18 -23.81
C ASN A 627 26.28 18.21 -22.90
N TYR A 628 27.19 17.81 -22.01
CA TYR A 628 28.03 18.75 -21.26
C TYR A 628 29.27 19.22 -22.04
N THR A 629 29.62 18.57 -23.16
CA THR A 629 30.81 18.89 -23.99
C THR A 629 30.56 20.06 -24.95
N THR A 630 31.63 20.65 -25.50
CA THR A 630 31.59 21.78 -26.45
C THR A 630 31.92 21.41 -27.90
N SER A 631 31.97 20.12 -28.24
CA SER A 631 32.35 19.68 -29.59
C SER A 631 31.38 20.20 -30.66
N THR A 632 31.93 20.72 -31.75
CA THR A 632 31.17 21.08 -32.95
C THR A 632 30.66 19.82 -33.66
N ASN A 633 29.58 19.96 -34.42
CA ASN A 633 28.91 18.86 -35.16
C ASN A 633 28.24 17.78 -34.28
N GLN A 634 27.64 18.20 -33.17
CA GLN A 634 26.87 17.36 -32.24
C GLN A 634 25.46 17.89 -31.98
N GLY A 635 25.09 19.04 -32.54
CA GLY A 635 23.74 19.58 -32.45
C GLY A 635 22.81 19.02 -33.54
N TRP A 636 21.55 19.47 -33.47
CA TRP A 636 20.48 19.10 -34.41
C TRP A 636 20.83 19.38 -35.88
N GLN A 637 21.48 20.51 -36.15
CA GLN A 637 21.97 20.86 -37.48
C GLN A 637 23.44 20.45 -37.64
N PRO A 638 23.90 20.08 -38.86
CA PRO A 638 25.32 19.90 -39.13
C PRO A 638 26.15 21.09 -38.67
N ASN A 639 27.36 20.82 -38.16
CA ASN A 639 28.32 21.82 -37.67
C ASN A 639 27.87 22.66 -36.47
N THR A 640 26.77 22.31 -35.80
CA THR A 640 26.34 22.98 -34.54
C THR A 640 26.78 22.18 -33.31
N PRO A 641 27.03 22.82 -32.15
CA PRO A 641 27.30 22.12 -30.90
C PRO A 641 26.02 21.52 -30.30
N ALA A 642 26.17 20.54 -29.41
CA ALA A 642 25.06 20.03 -28.62
C ALA A 642 24.53 21.09 -27.64
N THR A 643 23.24 21.01 -27.31
CA THR A 643 22.61 21.87 -26.32
C THR A 643 23.06 21.49 -24.92
N LYS A 644 23.36 22.53 -24.14
CA LYS A 644 23.62 22.46 -22.69
C LYS A 644 22.45 23.00 -21.88
N ASN A 645 21.44 23.57 -22.55
CA ASN A 645 20.33 24.21 -21.89
C ASN A 645 19.34 23.15 -21.38
N LYS A 646 19.02 23.20 -20.08
CA LYS A 646 18.09 22.27 -19.41
C LYS A 646 16.77 22.11 -20.17
N THR A 647 16.11 23.22 -20.51
CA THR A 647 14.81 23.21 -21.18
C THR A 647 14.89 22.61 -22.58
N ALA A 648 15.91 22.99 -23.36
CA ALA A 648 16.10 22.44 -24.70
C ALA A 648 16.41 20.94 -24.66
N TYR A 649 17.27 20.48 -23.74
CA TYR A 649 17.55 19.06 -23.57
C TYR A 649 16.28 18.29 -23.18
N LYS A 650 15.50 18.80 -22.21
CA LYS A 650 14.23 18.20 -21.79
C LYS A 650 13.23 18.08 -22.95
N ASN A 651 13.16 19.09 -23.82
CA ASN A 651 12.30 19.06 -25.00
C ASN A 651 12.74 17.98 -25.99
N TYR A 652 14.04 17.89 -26.31
CA TYR A 652 14.56 16.80 -27.14
C TYR A 652 14.28 15.43 -26.52
N PHE A 653 14.46 15.31 -25.20
CA PHE A 653 14.22 14.04 -24.51
C PHE A 653 12.75 13.64 -24.53
N THR A 654 11.83 14.58 -24.34
CA THR A 654 10.38 14.37 -24.44
C THR A 654 9.97 13.91 -25.85
N THR A 655 10.54 14.53 -26.89
CA THR A 655 10.33 14.14 -28.29
C THR A 655 10.85 12.73 -28.55
N LEU A 656 12.08 12.42 -28.10
CA LEU A 656 12.66 11.10 -28.24
C LEU A 656 11.80 10.00 -27.61
N VAL A 657 11.33 10.21 -26.37
CA VAL A 657 10.42 9.27 -25.68
C VAL A 657 9.14 9.07 -26.50
N THR A 658 8.58 10.15 -27.03
CA THR A 658 7.36 10.11 -27.84
C THR A 658 7.54 9.33 -29.14
N ASP A 659 8.61 9.61 -29.88
CA ASP A 659 8.92 8.93 -31.14
C ASP A 659 9.20 7.43 -30.92
N MET A 660 9.99 7.09 -29.92
CA MET A 660 10.34 5.69 -29.62
C MET A 660 9.14 4.87 -29.18
N VAL A 661 8.28 5.44 -28.33
CA VAL A 661 7.04 4.78 -27.91
C VAL A 661 6.11 4.60 -29.09
N ALA A 662 5.98 5.60 -29.97
CA ALA A 662 5.15 5.49 -31.17
C ALA A 662 5.66 4.40 -32.12
N ASP A 663 6.96 4.36 -32.40
CA ASP A 663 7.56 3.36 -33.27
C ASP A 663 7.44 1.95 -32.68
N VAL A 664 7.67 1.77 -31.38
CA VAL A 664 7.47 0.48 -30.71
C VAL A 664 6.02 0.02 -30.80
N LYS A 665 5.06 0.89 -30.50
CA LYS A 665 3.64 0.53 -30.59
C LYS A 665 3.26 0.10 -32.01
N ASN A 666 3.78 0.81 -33.01
CA ASN A 666 3.57 0.47 -34.41
C ASN A 666 4.25 -0.85 -34.83
N ILE A 667 5.49 -1.11 -34.42
CA ILE A 667 6.23 -2.31 -34.83
C ILE A 667 5.67 -3.57 -34.18
N TYR A 668 5.41 -3.54 -32.87
CA TYR A 668 4.94 -4.73 -32.13
C TYR A 668 3.41 -4.84 -32.08
N GLN A 669 2.68 -3.86 -32.61
CA GLN A 669 1.21 -3.79 -32.51
C GLN A 669 0.71 -3.85 -31.06
N GLN A 670 1.50 -3.33 -30.12
CA GLN A 670 1.15 -3.28 -28.70
C GLN A 670 0.36 -2.01 -28.37
N THR A 671 -0.66 -2.13 -27.52
CA THR A 671 -1.52 -0.98 -27.14
C THR A 671 -0.90 -0.15 -26.03
N ARG A 672 -0.12 -0.77 -25.14
CA ARG A 672 0.54 -0.11 -24.02
C ARG A 672 1.98 0.30 -24.35
N PRO A 673 2.45 1.45 -23.85
CA PRO A 673 3.83 1.85 -24.01
C PRO A 673 4.79 0.92 -23.24
N PRO A 674 6.00 0.65 -23.74
CA PRO A 674 7.07 0.15 -22.87
C PRO A 674 7.34 1.16 -21.75
N VAL A 675 7.83 0.71 -20.59
CA VAL A 675 8.38 1.65 -19.61
C VAL A 675 9.69 2.24 -20.16
N PHE A 676 9.87 3.55 -20.01
CA PHE A 676 11.10 4.23 -20.41
C PHE A 676 11.95 4.49 -19.16
N ILE A 677 12.99 3.69 -18.93
CA ILE A 677 13.83 3.80 -17.72
C ILE A 677 15.08 4.62 -18.06
N THR A 678 15.22 5.74 -17.37
CA THR A 678 16.39 6.64 -17.45
C THR A 678 17.20 6.61 -16.16
N TYR A 679 18.31 7.31 -16.16
CA TYR A 679 19.18 7.60 -15.04
C TYR A 679 19.45 9.09 -14.93
N GLN A 680 20.14 9.48 -13.85
CA GLN A 680 20.75 10.80 -13.74
C GLN A 680 22.23 10.71 -14.15
N CYS A 681 22.63 11.55 -15.11
CA CYS A 681 24.03 11.68 -15.51
C CYS A 681 24.91 12.01 -14.30
N GLY A 682 26.08 11.39 -14.24
CA GLY A 682 26.97 11.54 -13.10
C GLY A 682 28.45 11.43 -13.46
N ALA A 683 29.25 11.11 -12.43
CA ALA A 683 30.69 10.99 -12.51
C ALA A 683 31.37 12.27 -13.05
N GLN A 684 32.60 12.13 -13.54
CA GLN A 684 33.45 13.26 -13.93
C GLN A 684 32.95 14.10 -15.11
N TYR A 685 31.79 13.76 -15.69
CA TYR A 685 31.21 14.45 -16.84
C TYR A 685 30.17 15.51 -16.46
N THR A 686 29.71 15.51 -15.21
CA THR A 686 28.84 16.56 -14.68
C THR A 686 29.54 17.92 -14.79
N ARG A 687 28.85 18.92 -15.34
CA ARG A 687 29.29 20.32 -15.44
C ARG A 687 28.24 21.25 -14.85
N ASP A 688 28.70 22.44 -14.54
CA ASP A 688 27.91 23.54 -14.01
C ASP A 688 27.29 23.23 -12.64
N PHE A 689 26.95 24.26 -11.87
CA PHE A 689 26.44 24.06 -10.51
C PHE A 689 24.99 23.57 -10.50
N ASP A 690 24.21 24.01 -11.49
CA ASP A 690 22.81 23.66 -11.70
C ASP A 690 22.60 22.33 -12.42
N ILE A 691 23.69 21.67 -12.84
CA ILE A 691 23.72 20.33 -13.45
C ILE A 691 22.58 20.13 -14.48
N PRO A 692 22.49 20.98 -15.51
CA PRO A 692 21.26 21.18 -16.30
C PRO A 692 20.73 19.92 -16.98
N VAL A 693 21.60 19.03 -17.47
CA VAL A 693 21.18 17.77 -18.11
C VAL A 693 20.59 16.79 -17.08
N GLY A 694 21.26 16.60 -15.95
CA GLY A 694 20.75 15.76 -14.86
C GLY A 694 19.41 16.25 -14.30
N MET A 695 19.23 17.57 -14.18
CA MET A 695 17.94 18.15 -13.78
C MET A 695 16.86 17.98 -14.85
N ALA A 696 17.19 18.10 -16.13
CA ALA A 696 16.24 17.83 -17.22
C ALA A 696 15.72 16.38 -17.19
N GLN A 697 16.61 15.42 -16.93
CA GLN A 697 16.24 14.01 -16.80
C GLN A 697 15.31 13.77 -15.62
N LEU A 698 15.62 14.35 -14.45
CA LEU A 698 14.80 14.21 -13.24
C LEU A 698 13.43 14.87 -13.40
N GLU A 699 13.40 16.09 -13.93
CA GLU A 699 12.14 16.80 -14.18
C GLU A 699 11.26 16.09 -15.21
N LEU A 700 11.85 15.46 -16.24
CA LEU A 700 11.06 14.68 -17.19
C LEU A 700 10.45 13.44 -16.51
N ALA A 701 11.24 12.70 -15.72
CA ALA A 701 10.76 11.53 -14.99
C ALA A 701 9.66 11.87 -13.98
N ASN A 702 9.68 13.06 -13.38
CA ASN A 702 8.63 13.52 -12.46
C ASN A 702 7.35 13.94 -13.20
N ASN A 703 7.43 14.37 -14.46
CA ASN A 703 6.31 14.98 -15.19
C ASN A 703 5.70 14.09 -16.28
N ASP A 704 6.44 13.13 -16.82
CA ASP A 704 5.97 12.23 -17.87
C ASP A 704 5.74 10.81 -17.32
N PRO A 705 4.48 10.32 -17.28
CA PRO A 705 4.18 9.01 -16.72
C PRO A 705 4.79 7.83 -17.50
N ARG A 706 5.36 8.07 -18.70
CA ARG A 706 6.08 7.06 -19.47
C ARG A 706 7.50 6.82 -18.95
N VAL A 707 8.07 7.80 -18.23
CA VAL A 707 9.48 7.84 -17.88
C VAL A 707 9.67 7.57 -16.39
N VAL A 708 10.62 6.70 -16.05
CA VAL A 708 10.98 6.37 -14.67
C VAL A 708 12.49 6.51 -14.50
N MET A 709 12.93 7.14 -13.41
CA MET A 709 14.36 7.30 -13.12
C MET A 709 14.86 6.25 -12.11
N ALA A 710 15.92 5.53 -12.48
CA ALA A 710 16.56 4.55 -11.61
C ALA A 710 17.44 5.17 -10.52
N GLY A 711 18.03 6.34 -10.79
CA GLY A 711 18.98 7.02 -9.91
C GLY A 711 20.32 7.29 -10.62
N PRO A 712 21.35 7.78 -9.92
CA PRO A 712 22.67 8.04 -10.50
C PRO A 712 23.51 6.77 -10.64
N VAL A 713 24.56 6.82 -11.48
CA VAL A 713 25.49 5.69 -11.70
C VAL A 713 26.67 5.63 -10.72
N TYR A 714 26.99 6.71 -10.00
CA TYR A 714 28.13 6.72 -9.07
C TYR A 714 28.09 5.67 -7.95
N PRO A 715 26.95 5.10 -7.53
CA PRO A 715 26.95 4.04 -6.52
C PRO A 715 27.55 2.70 -6.99
N VAL A 716 27.79 2.53 -8.30
CA VAL A 716 28.40 1.31 -8.85
C VAL A 716 29.85 1.55 -9.27
N THR A 717 30.64 0.49 -9.33
CA THR A 717 32.08 0.56 -9.63
C THR A 717 32.35 0.98 -11.08
N ASP A 718 33.28 1.91 -11.28
CA ASP A 718 33.63 2.47 -12.58
C ASP A 718 35.14 2.42 -12.88
N ARG A 719 35.53 2.98 -14.02
CA ARG A 719 36.91 3.22 -14.47
C ARG A 719 37.12 4.72 -14.73
N GLY A 720 36.72 5.55 -13.76
CA GLY A 720 36.82 7.01 -13.89
C GLY A 720 35.75 7.59 -14.81
N GLY A 721 34.50 7.15 -14.67
CA GLY A 721 33.34 7.68 -15.40
C GLY A 721 32.63 6.65 -16.29
N HIS A 722 33.36 5.84 -17.05
CA HIS A 722 32.75 4.66 -17.68
C HIS A 722 32.71 3.49 -16.71
N LEU A 723 31.62 2.73 -16.71
CA LEU A 723 31.45 1.61 -15.80
C LEU A 723 32.48 0.50 -16.09
N CYS A 724 32.88 -0.23 -15.05
CA CYS A 724 33.60 -1.49 -15.23
C CYS A 724 32.58 -2.63 -15.48
N PRO A 725 33.01 -3.87 -15.81
CA PRO A 725 32.08 -4.97 -16.06
C PRO A 725 31.11 -5.24 -14.90
N ASN A 726 31.59 -5.24 -13.65
CA ASN A 726 30.74 -5.42 -12.46
C ASN A 726 29.73 -4.28 -12.31
N GLY A 727 30.20 -3.03 -12.42
CA GLY A 727 29.33 -1.86 -12.27
C GLY A 727 28.26 -1.78 -13.36
N SER A 728 28.59 -2.14 -14.59
CA SER A 728 27.64 -2.18 -15.70
C SER A 728 26.50 -3.19 -15.46
N ARG A 729 26.83 -4.40 -15.01
CA ARG A 729 25.83 -5.42 -14.65
C ARG A 729 24.95 -4.96 -13.51
N TRP A 730 25.55 -4.47 -12.41
CA TRP A 730 24.81 -3.98 -11.25
C TRP A 730 23.94 -2.77 -11.55
N TYR A 731 24.37 -1.89 -12.44
CA TYR A 731 23.51 -0.79 -12.88
C TYR A 731 22.34 -1.29 -13.74
N GLY A 732 22.58 -2.31 -14.57
CA GLY A 732 21.52 -3.08 -15.23
C GLY A 732 20.51 -3.66 -14.23
N GLU A 733 20.99 -4.22 -13.11
CA GLU A 733 20.11 -4.73 -12.05
C GLU A 733 19.35 -3.64 -11.31
N MET A 734 19.96 -2.48 -11.07
CA MET A 734 19.28 -1.33 -10.48
C MET A 734 18.09 -0.89 -11.36
N MET A 735 18.30 -0.83 -12.68
CA MET A 735 17.20 -0.60 -13.63
C MET A 735 16.18 -1.76 -13.63
N ALA A 736 16.60 -3.02 -13.46
CA ALA A 736 15.70 -4.16 -13.38
C ALA A 736 14.87 -4.19 -12.08
N LYS A 737 15.42 -3.72 -10.96
CA LYS A 737 14.70 -3.51 -9.70
C LYS A 737 13.62 -2.46 -9.88
N VAL A 738 13.93 -1.35 -10.56
CA VAL A 738 12.97 -0.30 -10.90
C VAL A 738 11.87 -0.87 -11.80
N TYR A 739 12.23 -1.64 -12.83
CA TYR A 739 11.28 -2.35 -13.69
C TYR A 739 10.40 -3.33 -12.90
N TYR A 740 11.00 -4.06 -11.96
CA TYR A 740 10.28 -5.01 -11.11
C TYR A 740 9.24 -4.31 -10.22
N LYS A 741 9.63 -3.24 -9.52
CA LYS A 741 8.70 -2.45 -8.70
C LYS A 741 7.63 -1.77 -9.57
N ALA A 742 8.02 -1.05 -10.62
CA ALA A 742 7.11 -0.26 -11.44
C ALA A 742 6.21 -1.10 -12.35
N VAL A 743 6.74 -2.08 -13.08
CA VAL A 743 6.00 -2.80 -14.12
C VAL A 743 5.46 -4.14 -13.63
N ILE A 744 6.29 -4.95 -12.94
CA ILE A 744 5.87 -6.29 -12.52
C ILE A 744 4.95 -6.23 -11.30
N LYS A 745 5.26 -5.40 -10.30
CA LYS A 745 4.43 -5.21 -9.10
C LYS A 745 3.37 -4.13 -9.23
N GLY A 746 3.52 -3.19 -10.18
CA GLY A 746 2.60 -2.06 -10.36
C GLY A 746 2.71 -0.98 -9.28
N GLU A 747 3.85 -0.89 -8.61
CA GLU A 747 4.10 0.10 -7.55
C GLU A 747 4.51 1.45 -8.14
N LYS A 748 4.14 2.54 -7.48
CA LYS A 748 4.70 3.86 -7.82
C LYS A 748 6.18 3.86 -7.45
N TRP A 749 7.04 4.22 -8.40
CA TRP A 749 8.48 4.37 -8.17
C TRP A 749 8.90 5.83 -8.26
N SER A 750 9.84 6.21 -7.40
CA SER A 750 10.58 7.47 -7.46
C SER A 750 11.99 7.19 -6.93
N PRO A 751 13.06 7.77 -7.52
CA PRO A 751 14.40 7.66 -6.95
C PRO A 751 14.50 8.48 -5.66
N LEU A 752 15.57 8.28 -4.89
CA LEU A 752 15.93 9.22 -3.83
C LEU A 752 16.17 10.62 -4.43
N GLN A 753 15.32 11.58 -4.10
CA GLN A 753 15.38 12.94 -4.65
C GLN A 753 14.95 14.00 -3.63
N PRO A 754 15.47 15.24 -3.72
CA PRO A 754 15.02 16.33 -2.87
C PRO A 754 13.59 16.74 -3.22
N ASN A 755 12.80 17.05 -2.20
CA ASN A 755 11.42 17.48 -2.31
C ASN A 755 11.24 18.94 -1.87
N THR A 756 11.65 19.28 -0.64
CA THR A 756 11.49 20.63 -0.08
C THR A 756 12.79 21.11 0.55
N LEU A 757 13.11 22.39 0.37
CA LEU A 757 14.25 23.05 1.00
C LEU A 757 13.75 24.15 1.94
N THR A 758 14.26 24.17 3.17
CA THR A 758 13.97 25.21 4.17
C THR A 758 15.27 25.90 4.58
N ARG A 759 15.25 27.22 4.65
CA ARG A 759 16.37 28.06 5.05
C ARG A 759 16.18 28.54 6.49
N GLY A 760 17.16 28.31 7.34
CA GLY A 760 17.35 28.99 8.62
C GLY A 760 18.41 30.10 8.53
N ASP A 761 18.87 30.60 9.67
CA ASP A 761 19.88 31.66 9.73
C ASP A 761 21.27 31.17 9.28
N ASP A 762 21.65 29.97 9.68
CA ASP A 762 22.96 29.35 9.40
C ASP A 762 22.85 27.90 8.90
N TYR A 763 21.65 27.45 8.53
CA TYR A 763 21.44 26.08 8.03
C TYR A 763 20.42 25.99 6.88
N ILE A 764 20.55 24.94 6.08
CA ILE A 764 19.57 24.53 5.07
C ILE A 764 19.09 23.13 5.41
N GLU A 765 17.78 22.93 5.50
CA GLU A 765 17.16 21.61 5.58
C GLU A 765 16.61 21.18 4.24
N ILE A 766 16.90 19.95 3.87
CA ILE A 766 16.46 19.34 2.62
C ILE A 766 15.69 18.08 2.98
N VAL A 767 14.39 18.11 2.75
CA VAL A 767 13.51 16.94 2.86
C VAL A 767 13.58 16.17 1.56
N PHE A 768 13.81 14.87 1.65
CA PHE A 768 13.89 13.96 0.50
C PHE A 768 12.67 13.06 0.41
N ASP A 769 12.30 12.69 -0.82
CA ASP A 769 11.54 11.48 -1.07
C ASP A 769 12.49 10.29 -0.92
N VAL A 770 12.24 9.42 0.05
CA VAL A 770 13.12 8.31 0.41
C VAL A 770 12.42 6.98 0.10
N PRO A 771 12.85 6.24 -0.94
CA PRO A 771 12.16 5.02 -1.34
C PRO A 771 12.12 3.96 -0.22
N GLU A 772 13.24 3.77 0.48
CA GLU A 772 13.31 2.89 1.64
C GLU A 772 13.95 3.63 2.84
N PRO A 773 13.16 4.29 3.71
CA PRO A 773 13.71 5.03 4.85
C PRO A 773 14.37 4.11 5.89
N PRO A 774 15.32 4.61 6.69
CA PRO A 774 15.82 5.99 6.74
C PRO A 774 16.94 6.31 5.74
N LEU A 775 17.23 7.60 5.56
CA LEU A 775 18.45 8.08 4.90
C LEU A 775 19.72 7.57 5.59
N LYS A 776 20.78 7.41 4.80
CA LYS A 776 22.13 7.04 5.23
C LYS A 776 23.18 7.87 4.51
N LEU A 777 24.31 8.07 5.17
CA LEU A 777 25.54 8.58 4.57
C LEU A 777 26.52 7.40 4.48
N ASP A 778 26.54 6.74 3.32
CA ASP A 778 27.35 5.55 3.10
C ASP A 778 28.78 5.90 2.72
N THR A 779 29.69 5.69 3.68
CA THR A 779 31.14 5.78 3.49
C THR A 779 31.82 4.42 3.61
N LEU A 780 31.04 3.33 3.63
CA LEU A 780 31.55 1.96 3.73
C LEU A 780 31.68 1.33 2.35
N THR A 781 30.67 1.51 1.49
CA THR A 781 30.69 0.97 0.13
C THR A 781 31.21 1.97 -0.90
N LEU A 782 31.14 3.27 -0.57
CA LEU A 782 31.60 4.36 -1.42
C LEU A 782 32.72 5.15 -0.75
N GLN A 783 33.66 5.62 -1.55
CA GLN A 783 34.67 6.58 -1.10
C GLN A 783 33.96 7.84 -0.59
N LYS A 784 34.40 8.35 0.57
CA LYS A 784 33.83 9.58 1.14
C LYS A 784 34.11 10.78 0.24
N ALA A 785 33.07 11.34 -0.36
CA ALA A 785 33.11 12.60 -1.07
C ALA A 785 33.25 13.77 -0.08
N LYS A 786 33.82 14.89 -0.55
CA LYS A 786 33.88 16.13 0.24
C LYS A 786 32.46 16.52 0.65
N GLN A 787 32.26 16.75 1.95
CA GLN A 787 30.95 17.05 2.54
C GLN A 787 29.84 16.07 2.09
N TYR A 788 30.17 14.78 1.92
CA TYR A 788 29.27 13.73 1.45
C TYR A 788 28.62 13.97 0.08
N GLY A 789 29.14 14.92 -0.71
CA GLY A 789 28.57 15.30 -2.00
C GLY A 789 27.89 16.67 -2.03
N PHE A 790 27.73 17.36 -0.88
CA PHE A 790 26.99 18.62 -0.80
C PHE A 790 27.87 19.85 -1.00
N GLU A 791 27.32 20.83 -1.71
CA GLU A 791 27.88 22.17 -1.87
C GLU A 791 26.78 23.24 -1.69
N ILE A 792 27.13 24.38 -1.08
CA ILE A 792 26.23 25.53 -0.93
C ILE A 792 26.83 26.73 -1.67
N ARG A 793 25.99 27.48 -2.38
CA ARG A 793 26.29 28.84 -2.84
C ARG A 793 25.32 29.85 -2.24
N GLU A 794 25.86 31.00 -1.86
CA GLU A 794 25.12 32.18 -1.44
C GLU A 794 25.42 33.31 -2.42
N ASN A 795 24.38 33.78 -3.13
CA ASN A 795 24.50 34.81 -4.17
C ASN A 795 25.61 34.49 -5.19
N GLY A 796 25.65 33.23 -5.64
CA GLY A 796 26.64 32.72 -6.61
C GLY A 796 28.04 32.43 -6.05
N LYS A 797 28.32 32.74 -4.78
CA LYS A 797 29.62 32.48 -4.13
C LYS A 797 29.56 31.23 -3.25
N ALA A 798 30.62 30.42 -3.26
CA ALA A 798 30.69 29.23 -2.43
C ALA A 798 30.59 29.59 -0.93
N LYS A 799 29.77 28.83 -0.19
CA LYS A 799 29.60 28.93 1.26
C LYS A 799 30.09 27.65 1.91
N SER A 800 30.98 27.77 2.91
CA SER A 800 31.54 26.61 3.60
C SER A 800 30.49 25.91 4.47
N ILE A 801 30.50 24.58 4.43
CA ILE A 801 29.64 23.71 5.22
C ILE A 801 30.41 23.25 6.45
N LYS A 802 29.90 23.56 7.64
CA LYS A 802 30.38 23.13 8.94
C LYS A 802 30.10 21.64 9.17
N ASN A 803 28.84 21.23 8.96
CA ASN A 803 28.36 19.88 9.20
C ASN A 803 27.25 19.49 8.23
N VAL A 804 27.17 18.18 7.94
CA VAL A 804 26.06 17.54 7.24
C VAL A 804 25.44 16.54 8.21
N LEU A 805 24.18 16.75 8.59
CA LEU A 805 23.48 15.96 9.59
C LEU A 805 22.25 15.28 8.99
N LEU A 806 22.01 14.03 9.36
CA LEU A 806 20.73 13.36 9.10
C LEU A 806 19.76 13.73 10.23
N ALA A 807 18.68 14.44 9.89
CA ALA A 807 17.67 14.92 10.82
C ALA A 807 16.39 14.08 10.69
N GLY A 808 16.37 12.90 11.30
CA GLY A 808 15.26 11.94 11.16
C GLY A 808 15.43 11.02 9.94
N SER A 809 14.32 10.44 9.46
CA SER A 809 14.37 9.40 8.42
C SER A 809 14.49 9.92 6.99
N ASN A 810 14.22 11.20 6.74
CA ASN A 810 14.12 11.77 5.38
C ASN A 810 14.69 13.17 5.21
N THR A 811 15.37 13.74 6.20
CA THR A 811 15.90 15.11 6.10
C THR A 811 17.41 15.12 6.25
N VAL A 812 18.07 15.90 5.39
CA VAL A 812 19.47 16.32 5.57
C VAL A 812 19.49 17.78 6.01
N ARG A 813 20.23 18.08 7.08
CA ARG A 813 20.51 19.45 7.52
C ARG A 813 21.97 19.80 7.23
N LEU A 814 22.17 20.80 6.39
CA LEU A 814 23.48 21.38 6.08
C LEU A 814 23.70 22.61 6.95
N MET A 815 24.68 22.57 7.85
CA MET A 815 25.05 23.71 8.69
C MET A 815 26.17 24.49 7.99
N ALA A 816 26.01 25.79 7.79
CA ALA A 816 27.06 26.67 7.26
C ALA A 816 28.03 27.10 8.38
N ASP A 817 29.26 27.46 8.00
CA ASP A 817 30.26 27.96 8.98
C ASP A 817 29.95 29.37 9.50
N THR A 818 29.16 30.14 8.74
CA THR A 818 28.72 31.50 9.09
C THR A 818 27.27 31.67 8.68
N SER A 819 26.53 32.53 9.40
CA SER A 819 25.15 32.87 9.06
C SER A 819 25.02 33.39 7.62
N PHE A 820 23.88 33.12 7.01
CA PHE A 820 23.53 33.64 5.69
C PHE A 820 23.19 35.12 5.77
N ILE A 821 23.68 35.91 4.82
CA ILE A 821 23.52 37.36 4.76
C ILE A 821 22.24 37.80 4.02
N GLY A 822 21.51 36.87 3.40
CA GLY A 822 20.31 37.18 2.61
C GLY A 822 20.48 36.85 1.13
N GLY A 823 19.39 36.85 0.37
CA GLY A 823 19.41 36.59 -1.08
C GLY A 823 19.32 35.10 -1.46
N MET A 824 19.82 34.77 -2.66
CA MET A 824 19.66 33.45 -3.28
C MET A 824 20.61 32.43 -2.65
N LEU A 825 20.06 31.31 -2.20
CA LEU A 825 20.82 30.13 -1.79
C LEU A 825 20.60 29.01 -2.80
N GLU A 826 21.69 28.36 -3.16
CA GLU A 826 21.68 27.23 -4.08
C GLU A 826 22.39 26.05 -3.40
N VAL A 827 21.80 24.86 -3.50
CA VAL A 827 22.43 23.62 -3.04
C VAL A 827 22.68 22.74 -4.26
N ASN A 828 23.89 22.22 -4.34
CA ASN A 828 24.23 21.17 -5.28
C ASN A 828 24.56 19.88 -4.52
N TYR A 829 24.15 18.74 -5.07
CA TYR A 829 24.53 17.43 -4.59
C TYR A 829 25.15 16.63 -5.73
N ALA A 830 26.29 16.00 -5.47
CA ALA A 830 27.05 15.21 -6.44
C ALA A 830 27.33 15.98 -7.74
N GLY A 831 27.71 17.25 -7.64
CA GLY A 831 28.06 18.08 -8.78
C GLY A 831 29.55 18.06 -9.13
N PRO A 832 30.02 19.08 -9.86
CA PRO A 832 31.37 19.12 -10.39
C PRO A 832 32.48 19.04 -9.32
N ALA A 833 32.32 19.65 -8.13
CA ALA A 833 33.42 19.66 -7.15
C ALA A 833 33.66 18.31 -6.48
N THR A 834 32.70 17.38 -6.56
CA THR A 834 32.87 15.99 -6.14
C THR A 834 32.96 15.01 -7.31
N ARG A 835 33.22 15.55 -8.52
CA ARG A 835 33.29 14.78 -9.78
C ARG A 835 32.05 13.91 -9.99
N GLY A 836 30.87 14.40 -9.64
CA GLY A 836 29.63 13.65 -9.87
C GLY A 836 29.31 12.57 -8.83
N ASN A 837 29.97 12.58 -7.67
CA ASN A 837 29.83 11.55 -6.63
C ASN A 837 29.27 12.11 -5.32
N GLY A 838 28.57 11.29 -4.56
CA GLY A 838 28.09 11.60 -3.21
C GLY A 838 27.95 10.33 -2.36
N ASN A 839 27.54 10.50 -1.11
CA ASN A 839 27.41 9.39 -0.15
C ASN A 839 25.98 9.24 0.41
N LEU A 840 25.02 10.10 0.01
CA LEU A 840 23.64 9.98 0.44
C LEU A 840 22.95 8.81 -0.27
N CYS A 841 22.39 7.90 0.51
CA CYS A 841 21.54 6.81 0.03
C CYS A 841 20.35 6.60 0.98
N ASP A 842 19.41 5.76 0.58
CA ASP A 842 18.37 5.26 1.45
C ASP A 842 18.81 3.95 2.15
N SER A 843 17.90 3.29 2.85
CA SER A 843 18.16 2.04 3.57
C SER A 843 17.72 0.79 2.79
N ASP A 844 17.69 0.87 1.45
CA ASP A 844 17.22 -0.23 0.63
C ASP A 844 18.06 -1.51 0.85
N THR A 845 17.37 -2.62 1.11
CA THR A 845 17.97 -3.94 1.38
C THR A 845 17.87 -4.88 0.18
N PHE A 846 17.44 -4.37 -0.99
CA PHE A 846 17.32 -5.14 -2.21
C PHE A 846 18.66 -5.75 -2.61
N GLN A 847 18.71 -7.08 -2.63
CA GLN A 847 19.92 -7.82 -2.94
C GLN A 847 20.12 -7.94 -4.45
N SER A 848 21.36 -7.73 -4.90
CA SER A 848 21.76 -8.00 -6.28
C SER A 848 21.60 -9.49 -6.61
N PHE A 849 21.19 -9.79 -7.83
CA PHE A 849 21.15 -11.15 -8.34
C PHE A 849 22.58 -11.61 -8.69
N GLU A 850 23.34 -10.75 -9.36
CA GLU A 850 24.73 -10.96 -9.70
C GLU A 850 25.66 -10.66 -8.51
N ARG A 851 26.65 -11.53 -8.31
CA ARG A 851 27.74 -11.32 -7.33
C ARG A 851 28.90 -10.59 -7.98
N TYR A 852 29.66 -9.83 -7.17
CA TYR A 852 30.91 -9.24 -7.61
C TYR A 852 31.88 -10.32 -8.09
N LYS A 853 32.47 -10.14 -9.28
CA LYS A 853 33.55 -11.00 -9.79
C LYS A 853 34.86 -10.23 -9.70
N GLU A 854 35.77 -10.74 -8.88
CA GLU A 854 37.14 -10.23 -8.85
C GLU A 854 37.78 -10.50 -10.21
N LEU A 855 38.27 -9.45 -10.84
CA LEU A 855 39.03 -9.52 -12.09
C LEU A 855 40.50 -9.55 -11.68
N ILE A 856 41.30 -10.41 -12.32
CA ILE A 856 42.74 -10.48 -12.04
C ILE A 856 43.31 -9.09 -12.33
N ALA A 857 43.66 -8.37 -11.27
CA ALA A 857 44.19 -7.03 -11.37
C ALA A 857 45.60 -7.10 -11.93
N GLY A 858 45.81 -6.44 -13.05
CA GLY A 858 47.12 -5.87 -13.36
C GLY A 858 47.34 -4.62 -12.55
N GLY A 859 47.79 -4.76 -11.29
CA GLY A 859 48.28 -3.65 -10.46
C GLY A 859 47.23 -2.85 -9.71
#